data_AF-A0AA39A9W2-F1
#
_entry.id   AF-A0AA39A9W2-F1
#
_cell.length_a   1.000
_cell.length_b   1.000
_cell.length_c   1.000
_cell.angle_alpha   90.00
_cell.angle_beta   90.00
_cell.angle_gamma   90.00
#
_symmetry.space_group_name_H-M   'P 1'
#
loop_
_entity.id
_entity.type
_entity.pdbx_description
1 polymer ?
#
loop_
_entity_poly.entity_id
_entity_poly.type
_entity_poly.pdbx_seq_one_letter_code
_entity_poly.pdbx_strand_id
1 'polypeptide(L)'
;METEPKKSKGWCWWIVVLAIAAMVAASATLTIWSNARHSKVSSVRGRPGKIAEKYADALKIAIQFFDIQKSGKLVNNKIDWRGDSGLEDGHEEMLDLSKGMYDAGDHMKFGFPMAFTATVLSWGILEYGDHMKAVKQLDNAQASLKWITDYLINAHPSPNLLYIQVGDPELDHECWERPEAMTEKRPVIQVNTSFPGTEVAAETAAAMASASLVFKKINSSYSNLLLKHARQLFTFADTCRGSYSVNIPQVQPYYNSTGYGDELLWAASWLFHATRDESYLKYVTLQNGDAFANWGTPTWFCWDDKLAGTQVLLSRVNFFDTTEISDGENIGLQMYRKTAEAVICGLLPDSPTATSSRTDSGLIWVTEWNPLQHSVASAFLAVIYSDYMLTSKTETLYCSGKQYKPEDLRKFAISQTEYVLGNNPMNMCYLVGYGSNYPQYVHHRGASIPVDAETGCHDGFKWLESLDPNPNLAVGALVGGPFLNETYIDSRNNTMQGYLRKLGESTVNKSDPLPSPLARVTLFSFYRNACLDEDEHPHLRKHPFSTGSQTPSNLLRFTRDHQGMAAEEDIDLSTLTSQLSQTHLVWKKEMEQRQTQVDVLQAKLMEVRACIQGSEEDSKKELDVLWRRVKTMATLLTYLKSKARIMAVPHLAHTSCGIKQLEGVGLVDKNGTPLSSWSKNADLSSFDSLDDESWLEIRKRHGSFDEQDGAYIGEILKSVQMVADVMETLVKRVIMAEAETAVEKEKVTFSQEEIKKKAHQIENMSSKLEEMERFALGTNCILNEMRQRVEDLVDETSRQRQRAAENEQELSRVKQDFESLKSYVSSLISVRETLLSSEKQFQTIERLFERLVAKTTQLEGEKKQKETEVQKLMEENVRLSALLDKKEAQLLAMNEQYKLMALSSSNI
;
A
#
# COMPACT_ATOMS: atom_id res chain seq x y z
N MET A 1 -96.58 -15.88 0.68
CA MET A 1 -95.68 -16.94 0.17
C MET A 1 -95.26 -16.49 -1.22
N GLU A 2 -94.14 -15.78 -1.31
CA GLU A 2 -92.80 -16.33 -1.62
C GLU A 2 -92.70 -16.81 -3.07
N THR A 3 -91.99 -16.06 -3.93
CA THR A 3 -90.63 -16.39 -4.41
C THR A 3 -90.24 -15.47 -5.58
N GLU A 4 -89.26 -14.58 -5.36
CA GLU A 4 -88.49 -13.93 -6.44
C GLU A 4 -87.26 -14.78 -6.80
N PRO A 5 -86.86 -14.84 -8.08
CA PRO A 5 -85.61 -15.50 -8.50
C PRO A 5 -84.42 -14.53 -8.49
N LYS A 6 -83.40 -14.83 -7.67
CA LYS A 6 -82.09 -14.16 -7.72
C LYS A 6 -81.33 -14.56 -9.00
N LYS A 7 -81.18 -13.59 -9.92
CA LYS A 7 -80.27 -13.65 -11.07
C LYS A 7 -78.80 -13.49 -10.64
N SER A 8 -77.98 -14.45 -11.07
CA SER A 8 -76.58 -14.34 -11.50
C SER A 8 -75.77 -13.11 -11.02
N LYS A 9 -75.14 -13.22 -9.84
CA LYS A 9 -73.99 -12.38 -9.42
C LYS A 9 -72.63 -13.06 -9.64
N GLY A 10 -72.57 -14.12 -10.44
CA GLY A 10 -71.32 -14.88 -10.67
C GLY A 10 -70.44 -14.29 -11.76
N TRP A 11 -71.01 -13.69 -12.81
CA TRP A 11 -70.25 -13.41 -14.04
C TRP A 11 -69.40 -12.13 -13.99
N CYS A 12 -69.88 -11.07 -13.35
CA CYS A 12 -69.11 -9.82 -13.23
C CYS A 12 -67.84 -9.98 -12.39
N TRP A 13 -67.83 -10.85 -11.38
CA TRP A 13 -66.66 -11.04 -10.53
C TRP A 13 -65.53 -11.76 -11.26
N TRP A 14 -65.84 -12.76 -12.07
CA TRP A 14 -64.85 -13.43 -12.92
C TRP A 14 -64.23 -12.50 -13.98
N ILE A 15 -65.01 -11.57 -14.52
CA ILE A 15 -64.50 -10.57 -15.48
C ILE A 15 -63.53 -9.60 -14.78
N VAL A 16 -63.84 -9.16 -13.55
CA VAL A 16 -62.94 -8.31 -12.77
C VAL A 16 -61.66 -9.05 -12.37
N VAL A 17 -61.76 -10.32 -11.96
CA VAL A 17 -60.59 -11.15 -11.64
C VAL A 17 -59.71 -11.38 -12.87
N LEU A 18 -60.30 -11.63 -14.04
CA LEU A 18 -59.55 -11.76 -15.30
C LEU A 18 -58.90 -10.44 -15.73
N ALA A 19 -59.57 -9.30 -15.53
CA ALA A 19 -58.99 -7.99 -15.83
C ALA A 19 -57.80 -7.66 -14.91
N ILE A 20 -57.90 -7.97 -13.61
CA ILE A 20 -56.80 -7.80 -12.66
C ILE A 20 -55.65 -8.77 -12.99
N ALA A 21 -55.94 -10.03 -13.30
CA ALA A 21 -54.93 -11.00 -13.71
C ALA A 21 -54.21 -10.58 -15.00
N ALA A 22 -54.94 -10.01 -15.96
CA ALA A 22 -54.37 -9.46 -17.19
C ALA A 22 -53.50 -8.22 -16.92
N MET A 23 -53.91 -7.34 -16.00
CA MET A 23 -53.08 -6.18 -15.61
C MET A 23 -51.83 -6.60 -14.84
N VAL A 24 -51.90 -7.63 -13.99
CA VAL A 24 -50.74 -8.20 -13.28
C VAL A 24 -49.80 -8.92 -14.25
N ALA A 25 -50.33 -9.63 -15.24
CA ALA A 25 -49.52 -10.24 -16.30
C ALA A 25 -48.87 -9.18 -17.21
N ALA A 26 -49.59 -8.10 -17.53
CA ALA A 26 -49.08 -6.97 -18.30
C ALA A 26 -48.01 -6.19 -17.52
N SER A 27 -48.21 -5.97 -16.20
CA SER A 27 -47.20 -5.34 -15.36
C SER A 27 -45.99 -6.25 -15.18
N ALA A 28 -46.17 -7.56 -14.95
CA ALA A 28 -45.06 -8.51 -14.87
C ALA A 28 -44.27 -8.60 -16.18
N THR A 29 -44.94 -8.60 -17.34
CA THR A 29 -44.26 -8.59 -18.65
C THR A 29 -43.60 -7.25 -18.95
N LEU A 30 -44.18 -6.12 -18.56
CA LEU A 30 -43.53 -4.81 -18.64
C LEU A 30 -42.33 -4.70 -17.70
N THR A 31 -42.38 -5.30 -16.51
CA THR A 31 -41.24 -5.35 -15.58
C THR A 31 -40.15 -6.30 -16.08
N ILE A 32 -40.51 -7.43 -16.71
CA ILE A 32 -39.56 -8.34 -17.36
C ILE A 32 -38.95 -7.70 -18.60
N TRP A 33 -39.72 -6.93 -19.37
CA TRP A 33 -39.23 -6.24 -20.57
C TRP A 33 -38.42 -4.97 -20.23
N SER A 34 -38.80 -4.27 -19.16
CA SER A 34 -38.04 -3.21 -18.50
C SER A 34 -36.73 -3.76 -17.97
N ASN A 35 -36.73 -4.86 -17.21
CA ASN A 35 -35.52 -5.53 -16.74
C ASN A 35 -34.69 -6.10 -17.90
N ALA A 36 -35.29 -6.55 -19.00
CA ALA A 36 -34.55 -6.95 -20.20
C ALA A 36 -33.88 -5.75 -20.88
N ARG A 37 -34.51 -4.56 -20.88
CA ARG A 37 -33.93 -3.31 -21.37
C ARG A 37 -32.88 -2.72 -20.41
N HIS A 38 -33.05 -2.85 -19.09
CA HIS A 38 -32.07 -2.45 -18.08
C HIS A 38 -30.91 -3.46 -17.93
N SER A 39 -31.10 -4.73 -18.30
CA SER A 39 -30.00 -5.72 -18.38
C SER A 39 -29.05 -5.50 -19.56
N LYS A 40 -29.39 -4.58 -20.48
CA LYS A 40 -28.43 -3.96 -21.39
C LYS A 40 -27.63 -2.88 -20.66
N VAL A 41 -27.01 -3.23 -19.54
CA VAL A 41 -25.78 -2.56 -19.14
C VAL A 41 -24.80 -2.89 -20.26
N SER A 42 -24.48 -1.89 -21.05
CA SER A 42 -23.50 -1.97 -22.12
C SER A 42 -22.16 -2.40 -21.54
N SER A 43 -21.87 -3.70 -21.56
CA SER A 43 -20.49 -4.16 -21.67
C SER A 43 -19.91 -3.47 -22.89
N VAL A 44 -18.82 -2.72 -22.71
CA VAL A 44 -18.15 -1.94 -23.75
C VAL A 44 -17.69 -2.92 -24.83
N ARG A 45 -18.56 -3.12 -25.84
CA ARG A 45 -18.35 -4.05 -26.93
C ARG A 45 -17.67 -3.29 -28.07
N GLY A 46 -16.44 -2.84 -27.83
CA GLY A 46 -15.54 -2.50 -28.93
C GLY A 46 -15.27 -3.77 -29.72
N ARG A 47 -15.42 -3.73 -31.05
CA ARG A 47 -14.89 -4.80 -31.90
C ARG A 47 -13.38 -4.85 -31.65
N PRO A 48 -12.74 -6.02 -31.45
CA PRO A 48 -11.29 -6.06 -31.32
C PRO A 48 -10.67 -5.36 -32.53
N GLY A 49 -9.80 -4.37 -32.28
CA GLY A 49 -8.96 -3.79 -33.31
C GLY A 49 -7.98 -4.83 -33.85
N LYS A 50 -7.13 -4.44 -34.79
CA LYS A 50 -6.05 -5.32 -35.27
C LYS A 50 -5.23 -5.83 -34.09
N ILE A 51 -4.95 -7.13 -34.07
CA ILE A 51 -4.16 -7.73 -33.00
C ILE A 51 -2.70 -7.30 -33.18
N ALA A 52 -2.15 -6.62 -32.18
CA ALA A 52 -0.73 -6.34 -32.09
C ALA A 52 -0.02 -7.59 -31.52
N GLU A 53 0.54 -8.40 -32.41
CA GLU A 53 1.14 -9.71 -32.10
C GLU A 53 2.14 -9.62 -30.94
N LYS A 54 2.96 -8.56 -30.90
CA LYS A 54 3.94 -8.29 -29.85
C LYS A 54 3.37 -8.45 -28.44
N TYR A 55 2.26 -7.79 -28.14
CA TYR A 55 1.66 -7.83 -26.80
C TYR A 55 0.78 -9.06 -26.60
N ALA A 56 0.23 -9.64 -27.66
CA ALA A 56 -0.47 -10.92 -27.60
C ALA A 56 0.47 -12.05 -27.15
N ASP A 57 1.69 -12.08 -27.70
CA ASP A 57 2.74 -13.03 -27.32
C ASP A 57 3.25 -12.78 -25.90
N ALA A 58 3.47 -11.52 -25.53
CA ALA A 58 3.86 -11.14 -24.17
C ALA A 58 2.80 -11.63 -23.15
N LEU A 59 1.52 -11.45 -23.47
CA LEU A 59 0.43 -11.91 -22.61
C LEU A 59 0.39 -13.44 -22.48
N LYS A 60 0.55 -14.15 -23.61
CA LYS A 60 0.60 -15.62 -23.61
C LYS A 60 1.75 -16.15 -22.75
N ILE A 61 2.89 -15.45 -22.74
CA ILE A 61 4.04 -15.78 -21.90
C ILE A 61 3.72 -15.46 -20.44
N ALA A 62 3.24 -14.25 -20.15
CA ALA A 62 2.88 -13.78 -18.81
C ALA A 62 1.96 -14.73 -18.04
N ILE A 63 0.89 -15.21 -18.68
CA ILE A 63 -0.13 -16.04 -18.04
C ILE A 63 0.42 -17.41 -17.60
N GLN A 64 1.46 -17.92 -18.26
CA GLN A 64 2.07 -19.20 -17.90
C GLN A 64 2.73 -19.16 -16.52
N PHE A 65 3.13 -17.98 -16.03
CA PHE A 65 3.71 -17.87 -14.71
C PHE A 65 2.72 -18.21 -13.59
N PHE A 66 1.42 -18.02 -13.80
CA PHE A 66 0.43 -18.52 -12.84
C PHE A 66 0.47 -20.04 -12.72
N ASP A 67 0.73 -20.77 -13.81
CA ASP A 67 0.87 -22.23 -13.78
C ASP A 67 2.14 -22.64 -13.01
N ILE A 68 3.23 -21.87 -13.14
CA ILE A 68 4.49 -22.06 -12.39
C ILE A 68 4.30 -21.89 -10.88
N GLN A 69 3.26 -21.19 -10.42
CA GLN A 69 3.10 -20.84 -9.02
C GLN A 69 2.07 -21.67 -8.28
N LYS A 70 1.33 -22.54 -8.98
CA LYS A 70 0.30 -23.37 -8.37
C LYS A 70 0.89 -24.27 -7.30
N SER A 71 0.30 -24.24 -6.11
CA SER A 71 0.45 -25.25 -5.06
C SER A 71 -0.68 -26.27 -5.19
N GLY A 72 -0.47 -27.45 -4.62
CA GLY A 72 -1.44 -28.53 -4.55
C GLY A 72 -1.27 -29.55 -5.67
N LYS A 73 -2.28 -30.40 -5.84
CA LYS A 73 -2.30 -31.41 -6.90
C LYS A 73 -2.59 -30.78 -8.26
N LEU A 74 -1.60 -30.70 -9.13
CA LEU A 74 -1.69 -30.01 -10.41
C LEU A 74 -2.57 -30.79 -11.40
N VAL A 75 -3.49 -30.10 -12.06
CA VAL A 75 -4.41 -30.68 -13.06
C VAL A 75 -4.16 -30.03 -14.41
N ASN A 76 -4.00 -30.83 -15.47
CA ASN A 76 -3.65 -30.38 -16.82
C ASN A 76 -2.40 -29.47 -16.83
N ASN A 77 -1.36 -29.87 -16.07
CA ASN A 77 -0.15 -29.09 -15.92
C ASN A 77 0.58 -28.93 -17.27
N LYS A 78 0.93 -27.69 -17.61
CA LYS A 78 1.67 -27.32 -18.82
C LYS A 78 3.15 -27.04 -18.55
N ILE A 79 3.54 -26.96 -17.28
CA ILE A 79 4.90 -26.69 -16.84
C ILE A 79 5.51 -28.02 -16.43
N ASP A 80 6.24 -28.64 -17.35
CA ASP A 80 6.79 -30.00 -17.21
C ASP A 80 7.72 -30.19 -16.01
N TRP A 81 8.43 -29.12 -15.61
CA TRP A 81 9.29 -29.11 -14.45
C TRP A 81 8.59 -28.82 -13.12
N ARG A 82 7.26 -28.62 -13.10
CA ARG A 82 6.46 -28.50 -11.86
C ARG A 82 5.70 -29.80 -11.57
N GLY A 83 5.58 -30.15 -10.30
CA GLY A 83 4.81 -31.31 -9.83
C GLY A 83 3.88 -30.96 -8.67
N ASP A 84 3.22 -32.01 -8.16
CA ASP A 84 2.32 -31.93 -7.01
C ASP A 84 3.10 -31.56 -5.74
N SER A 85 2.62 -30.54 -5.01
CA SER A 85 3.32 -30.01 -3.83
C SER A 85 2.35 -29.46 -2.78
N GLY A 86 2.77 -29.37 -1.50
CA GLY A 86 1.93 -28.81 -0.43
C GLY A 86 0.59 -29.54 -0.24
N LEU A 87 0.58 -30.87 -0.45
CA LEU A 87 -0.66 -31.67 -0.49
C LEU A 87 -1.34 -31.78 0.88
N GLU A 88 -0.58 -31.64 1.96
CA GLU A 88 -1.06 -31.75 3.34
C GLU A 88 -1.37 -30.38 3.98
N ASP A 89 -1.27 -29.29 3.22
CA ASP A 89 -1.57 -27.94 3.70
C ASP A 89 -3.01 -27.89 4.28
N GLY A 90 -3.13 -27.52 5.56
CA GLY A 90 -4.40 -27.39 6.26
C GLY A 90 -4.96 -28.68 6.89
N HIS A 91 -4.30 -29.83 6.71
CA HIS A 91 -4.79 -31.12 7.21
C HIS A 91 -4.98 -31.13 8.75
N GLU A 92 -4.10 -30.47 9.51
CA GLU A 92 -4.20 -30.37 10.97
C GLU A 92 -5.47 -29.63 11.44
N GLU A 93 -5.99 -28.72 10.61
CA GLU A 93 -7.22 -27.96 10.86
C GLU A 93 -8.46 -28.60 10.21
N MET A 94 -8.32 -29.83 9.68
CA MET A 94 -9.36 -30.55 8.93
C MET A 94 -9.87 -29.77 7.71
N LEU A 95 -9.00 -29.01 7.05
CA LEU A 95 -9.27 -28.25 5.84
C LEU A 95 -8.36 -28.71 4.69
N ASP A 96 -8.87 -28.64 3.47
CA ASP A 96 -8.03 -28.75 2.27
C ASP A 96 -7.55 -27.36 1.87
N LEU A 97 -6.37 -26.99 2.34
CA LEU A 97 -5.69 -25.77 1.92
C LEU A 97 -4.60 -26.06 0.89
N SER A 98 -4.57 -27.22 0.21
CA SER A 98 -3.49 -27.61 -0.72
C SER A 98 -3.33 -26.70 -1.94
N LYS A 99 -4.45 -26.26 -2.53
CA LYS A 99 -4.51 -25.32 -3.68
C LYS A 99 -3.96 -23.93 -3.35
N GLY A 100 -4.02 -23.02 -4.31
CA GLY A 100 -3.55 -21.64 -4.17
C GLY A 100 -2.23 -21.45 -4.91
N MET A 101 -1.59 -20.31 -4.67
CA MET A 101 -0.32 -19.96 -5.31
C MET A 101 0.75 -19.81 -4.24
N TYR A 102 1.94 -20.37 -4.47
CA TYR A 102 3.12 -19.92 -3.75
C TYR A 102 3.35 -18.46 -4.04
N ASP A 103 3.74 -17.68 -3.05
CA ASP A 103 3.75 -16.23 -3.13
C ASP A 103 4.86 -15.74 -4.05
N ALA A 104 6.09 -16.21 -3.84
CA ALA A 104 7.30 -15.70 -4.48
C ALA A 104 8.02 -16.76 -5.30
N GLY A 105 9.36 -16.73 -5.23
CA GLY A 105 10.21 -17.89 -5.42
C GLY A 105 10.38 -18.75 -4.17
N ASP A 106 9.58 -18.48 -3.13
CA ASP A 106 9.41 -19.26 -1.91
C ASP A 106 8.23 -20.22 -2.01
N HIS A 107 7.99 -20.99 -0.95
CA HIS A 107 6.83 -21.89 -0.90
C HIS A 107 5.80 -21.44 0.15
N MET A 108 5.85 -20.18 0.54
CA MET A 108 4.85 -19.56 1.40
C MET A 108 3.57 -19.28 0.62
N LYS A 109 2.42 -19.35 1.31
CA LYS A 109 1.12 -18.94 0.75
C LYS A 109 0.57 -17.79 1.56
N PHE A 110 1.01 -16.58 1.24
CA PHE A 110 0.52 -15.36 1.86
C PHE A 110 -0.83 -14.96 1.26
N GLY A 111 -1.87 -14.92 2.09
CA GLY A 111 -3.25 -14.72 1.67
C GLY A 111 -3.55 -13.30 1.20
N PHE A 112 -2.94 -12.30 1.83
CA PHE A 112 -3.16 -10.88 1.51
C PHE A 112 -2.73 -10.51 0.08
N PRO A 113 -1.47 -10.71 -0.34
CA PRO A 113 -1.06 -10.55 -1.73
C PRO A 113 -1.85 -11.47 -2.68
N MET A 114 -2.08 -12.74 -2.31
CA MET A 114 -2.82 -13.67 -3.16
C MET A 114 -4.27 -13.23 -3.43
N ALA A 115 -4.93 -12.59 -2.45
CA ALA A 115 -6.24 -12.01 -2.64
C ALA A 115 -6.18 -10.80 -3.59
N PHE A 116 -5.24 -9.87 -3.40
CA PHE A 116 -5.00 -8.75 -4.31
C PHE A 116 -4.80 -9.20 -5.76
N THR A 117 -4.04 -10.29 -5.93
CA THR A 117 -3.82 -10.96 -7.21
C THR A 117 -5.12 -11.37 -7.88
N ALA A 118 -6.00 -12.03 -7.14
CA ALA A 118 -7.29 -12.46 -7.67
C ALA A 118 -8.20 -11.26 -8.00
N THR A 119 -8.16 -10.19 -7.21
CA THR A 119 -8.97 -9.00 -7.46
C THR A 119 -8.55 -8.29 -8.74
N VAL A 120 -7.26 -8.02 -8.92
CA VAL A 120 -6.78 -7.30 -10.11
C VAL A 120 -6.85 -8.19 -11.36
N LEU A 121 -6.64 -9.52 -11.24
CA LEU A 121 -6.91 -10.47 -12.33
C LEU A 121 -8.39 -10.48 -12.73
N SER A 122 -9.29 -10.45 -11.76
CA SER A 122 -10.72 -10.32 -12.02
C SER A 122 -11.04 -9.01 -12.72
N TRP A 123 -10.48 -7.89 -12.26
CA TRP A 123 -10.68 -6.58 -12.87
C TRP A 123 -10.23 -6.56 -14.34
N GLY A 124 -9.04 -7.09 -14.63
CA GLY A 124 -8.57 -7.19 -16.01
C GLY A 124 -9.42 -8.10 -16.89
N ILE A 125 -9.93 -9.22 -16.37
CA ILE A 125 -10.86 -10.08 -17.14
C ILE A 125 -12.19 -9.36 -17.40
N LEU A 126 -12.68 -8.57 -16.44
CA LEU A 126 -13.93 -7.82 -16.59
C LEU A 126 -13.83 -6.71 -17.63
N GLU A 127 -12.71 -5.98 -17.67
CA GLU A 127 -12.50 -4.89 -18.65
C GLU A 127 -12.04 -5.43 -20.02
N TYR A 128 -11.18 -6.46 -20.05
CA TYR A 128 -10.48 -6.89 -21.26
C TYR A 128 -10.68 -8.36 -21.65
N GLY A 129 -11.66 -9.07 -21.08
CA GLY A 129 -11.90 -10.48 -21.36
C GLY A 129 -12.17 -10.81 -22.84
N ASP A 130 -12.84 -9.91 -23.57
CA ASP A 130 -13.06 -10.08 -25.02
C ASP A 130 -11.75 -10.01 -25.82
N HIS A 131 -10.79 -9.17 -25.40
CA HIS A 131 -9.46 -9.08 -26.00
C HIS A 131 -8.62 -10.32 -25.66
N MET A 132 -8.63 -10.77 -24.40
CA MET A 132 -8.00 -12.03 -23.99
C MET A 132 -8.57 -13.22 -24.77
N LYS A 133 -9.87 -13.20 -25.09
CA LYS A 133 -10.51 -14.24 -25.90
C LYS A 133 -10.02 -14.22 -27.34
N ALA A 134 -9.86 -13.03 -27.93
CA ALA A 134 -9.33 -12.88 -29.30
C ALA A 134 -7.93 -13.49 -29.45
N VAL A 135 -7.09 -13.39 -28.41
CA VAL A 135 -5.73 -13.98 -28.37
C VAL A 135 -5.66 -15.34 -27.67
N LYS A 136 -6.81 -15.99 -27.42
CA LYS A 136 -6.93 -17.34 -26.83
C LYS A 136 -6.28 -17.50 -25.44
N GLN A 137 -6.32 -16.44 -24.63
CA GLN A 137 -5.79 -16.44 -23.27
C GLN A 137 -6.87 -16.34 -22.18
N LEU A 138 -8.13 -16.05 -22.53
CA LEU A 138 -9.21 -15.89 -21.56
C LEU A 138 -9.40 -17.14 -20.68
N ASP A 139 -9.39 -18.33 -21.28
CA ASP A 139 -9.61 -19.58 -20.54
C ASP A 139 -8.48 -19.87 -19.54
N ASN A 140 -7.23 -19.55 -19.92
CA ASN A 140 -6.09 -19.68 -19.01
C ASN A 140 -6.19 -18.69 -17.85
N ALA A 141 -6.53 -17.43 -18.12
CA ALA A 141 -6.72 -16.41 -17.09
C ALA A 141 -7.85 -16.79 -16.11
N GLN A 142 -8.99 -17.27 -16.63
CA GLN A 142 -10.10 -17.74 -15.81
C GLN A 142 -9.76 -18.99 -15.00
N ALA A 143 -8.97 -19.92 -15.56
CA ALA A 143 -8.51 -21.10 -14.84
C ALA A 143 -7.58 -20.73 -13.68
N SER A 144 -6.65 -19.80 -13.90
CA SER A 144 -5.76 -19.28 -12.85
C SER A 144 -6.53 -18.53 -11.76
N LEU A 145 -7.49 -17.69 -12.14
CA LEU A 145 -8.38 -17.02 -11.19
C LEU A 145 -9.15 -18.04 -10.34
N LYS A 146 -9.73 -19.05 -11.00
CA LYS A 146 -10.48 -20.11 -10.30
C LYS A 146 -9.59 -20.88 -9.33
N TRP A 147 -8.33 -21.15 -9.70
CA TRP A 147 -7.38 -21.85 -8.82
C TRP A 147 -7.14 -21.09 -7.51
N ILE A 148 -6.98 -19.77 -7.61
CA ILE A 148 -6.83 -18.90 -6.44
C ILE A 148 -8.12 -18.86 -5.63
N THR A 149 -9.27 -18.64 -6.28
CA THR A 149 -10.54 -18.50 -5.55
C THR A 149 -11.03 -19.81 -4.94
N ASP A 150 -10.69 -20.97 -5.50
CA ASP A 150 -10.92 -22.27 -4.85
C ASP A 150 -10.17 -22.38 -3.51
N TYR A 151 -8.92 -21.91 -3.46
CA TYR A 151 -8.16 -21.84 -2.20
C TYR A 151 -8.79 -20.84 -1.23
N LEU A 152 -9.13 -19.63 -1.68
CA LEU A 152 -9.72 -18.61 -0.81
C LEU A 152 -11.08 -19.05 -0.21
N ILE A 153 -11.88 -19.83 -0.95
CA ILE A 153 -13.11 -20.44 -0.43
C ILE A 153 -12.78 -21.41 0.71
N ASN A 154 -11.82 -22.31 0.50
CA ASN A 154 -11.43 -23.29 1.52
C ASN A 154 -10.79 -22.64 2.75
N ALA A 155 -10.05 -21.55 2.54
CA ALA A 155 -9.45 -20.75 3.60
C ALA A 155 -10.48 -19.98 4.45
N HIS A 156 -11.74 -19.88 4.00
CA HIS A 156 -12.83 -19.21 4.71
C HIS A 156 -13.94 -20.21 5.11
N PRO A 157 -13.69 -21.09 6.10
CA PRO A 157 -14.62 -22.16 6.47
C PRO A 157 -15.85 -21.68 7.24
N SER A 158 -15.79 -20.51 7.90
CA SER A 158 -16.89 -19.94 8.67
C SER A 158 -16.86 -18.40 8.66
N PRO A 159 -18.00 -17.71 8.85
CA PRO A 159 -18.15 -16.29 8.50
C PRO A 159 -17.11 -15.32 9.10
N ASN A 160 -16.57 -15.62 10.28
CA ASN A 160 -15.63 -14.76 11.01
C ASN A 160 -14.27 -15.47 11.24
N LEU A 161 -13.88 -16.36 10.32
CA LEU A 161 -12.63 -17.12 10.39
C LEU A 161 -12.00 -17.20 9.01
N LEU A 162 -10.80 -16.67 8.84
CA LEU A 162 -10.08 -16.72 7.58
C LEU A 162 -8.64 -17.18 7.83
N TYR A 163 -8.21 -18.24 7.13
CA TYR A 163 -6.82 -18.65 7.05
C TYR A 163 -6.08 -17.77 6.05
N ILE A 164 -5.04 -17.10 6.51
CA ILE A 164 -4.34 -16.04 5.78
C ILE A 164 -2.90 -16.42 5.43
N GLN A 165 -2.40 -17.53 5.96
CA GLN A 165 -1.05 -18.01 5.66
C GLN A 165 -0.97 -19.52 5.76
N VAL A 166 -0.21 -20.14 4.87
CA VAL A 166 0.29 -21.51 5.02
C VAL A 166 1.81 -21.53 4.85
N GLY A 167 2.49 -22.19 5.78
CA GLY A 167 3.94 -22.17 5.94
C GLY A 167 4.39 -21.28 7.09
N ASP A 168 5.57 -21.59 7.63
CA ASP A 168 6.33 -20.72 8.51
C ASP A 168 7.40 -20.03 7.67
N PRO A 169 7.40 -18.69 7.58
CA PRO A 169 8.27 -18.00 6.65
C PRO A 169 9.74 -18.04 7.09
N GLU A 170 10.03 -18.16 8.40
CA GLU A 170 11.42 -18.32 8.86
C GLU A 170 11.95 -19.69 8.41
N LEU A 171 11.19 -20.76 8.65
CA LEU A 171 11.60 -22.11 8.24
C LEU A 171 11.66 -22.26 6.70
N ASP A 172 10.67 -21.75 5.97
CA ASP A 172 10.64 -21.82 4.50
C ASP A 172 11.81 -21.05 3.86
N HIS A 173 12.21 -19.92 4.45
CA HIS A 173 13.31 -19.08 3.95
C HIS A 173 14.69 -19.57 4.38
N GLU A 174 14.77 -20.39 5.42
CA GLU A 174 15.96 -21.17 5.79
C GLU A 174 16.18 -22.41 4.91
N CYS A 175 15.26 -22.69 3.97
CA CYS A 175 15.32 -23.80 3.03
C CYS A 175 15.38 -23.36 1.56
N TRP A 176 16.17 -24.08 0.76
CA TRP A 176 16.25 -23.90 -0.69
C TRP A 176 16.07 -25.21 -1.44
N GLU A 177 14.84 -25.70 -1.50
CA GLU A 177 14.52 -27.01 -2.08
C GLU A 177 13.44 -26.88 -3.15
N ARG A 178 13.08 -27.98 -3.82
CA ARG A 178 11.93 -27.97 -4.73
C ARG A 178 10.61 -27.96 -3.93
N PRO A 179 9.53 -27.34 -4.43
CA PRO A 179 8.24 -27.36 -3.73
C PRO A 179 7.71 -28.79 -3.55
N GLU A 180 8.03 -29.68 -4.51
CA GLU A 180 7.63 -31.10 -4.45
C GLU A 180 8.41 -31.91 -3.40
N ALA A 181 9.54 -31.37 -2.89
CA ALA A 181 10.44 -32.04 -1.96
C ALA A 181 10.30 -31.54 -0.51
N MET A 182 9.43 -30.56 -0.24
CA MET A 182 9.25 -30.02 1.11
C MET A 182 8.90 -31.11 2.12
N THR A 183 9.60 -31.12 3.26
CA THR A 183 9.38 -32.10 4.34
C THR A 183 8.98 -31.45 5.66
N GLU A 184 9.22 -30.15 5.77
CA GLU A 184 8.98 -29.33 6.94
C GLU A 184 7.48 -29.22 7.20
N LYS A 185 7.14 -29.08 8.48
CA LYS A 185 5.77 -28.76 8.87
C LYS A 185 5.42 -27.37 8.36
N ARG A 186 4.26 -27.26 7.70
CA ARG A 186 3.74 -26.01 7.14
C ARG A 186 2.56 -25.53 7.97
N PRO A 187 2.79 -24.79 9.07
CA PRO A 187 1.71 -24.32 9.95
C PRO A 187 0.80 -23.34 9.20
N VAL A 188 -0.38 -23.11 9.76
CA VAL A 188 -1.35 -22.18 9.20
C VAL A 188 -1.60 -21.03 10.18
N ILE A 189 -1.79 -19.83 9.64
CA ILE A 189 -2.16 -18.64 10.41
C ILE A 189 -3.57 -18.22 10.00
N GLN A 190 -4.37 -17.85 10.98
CA GLN A 190 -5.75 -17.39 10.78
C GLN A 190 -6.00 -16.06 11.48
N VAL A 191 -6.96 -15.32 10.95
CA VAL A 191 -7.60 -14.17 11.59
C VAL A 191 -9.03 -14.52 11.97
N ASN A 192 -9.47 -13.99 13.11
CA ASN A 192 -10.79 -14.25 13.67
C ASN A 192 -11.24 -13.07 14.54
N THR A 193 -12.36 -13.21 15.25
CA THR A 193 -12.90 -12.14 16.09
C THR A 193 -11.98 -11.73 17.25
N SER A 194 -11.05 -12.60 17.68
CA SER A 194 -10.08 -12.31 18.76
C SER A 194 -8.79 -11.72 18.23
N PHE A 195 -8.36 -12.15 17.03
CA PHE A 195 -7.20 -11.63 16.31
C PHE A 195 -7.67 -11.15 14.93
N PRO A 196 -8.27 -9.96 14.85
CA PRO A 196 -8.81 -9.46 13.59
C PRO A 196 -7.71 -9.16 12.58
N GLY A 197 -8.08 -9.21 11.31
CA GLY A 197 -7.24 -8.82 10.20
C GLY A 197 -8.09 -8.19 9.11
N THR A 198 -8.42 -6.92 9.30
CA THR A 198 -9.36 -6.19 8.44
C THR A 198 -8.89 -6.19 6.99
N GLU A 199 -7.62 -5.90 6.75
CA GLU A 199 -7.03 -5.72 5.41
C GLU A 199 -7.19 -6.98 4.57
N VAL A 200 -6.67 -8.09 5.10
CA VAL A 200 -6.65 -9.38 4.39
C VAL A 200 -8.06 -9.95 4.24
N ALA A 201 -8.95 -9.75 5.22
CA ALA A 201 -10.35 -10.15 5.10
C ALA A 201 -11.10 -9.31 4.06
N ALA A 202 -10.90 -7.99 4.04
CA ALA A 202 -11.52 -7.09 3.07
C ALA A 202 -10.96 -7.32 1.65
N GLU A 203 -9.66 -7.50 1.47
CA GLU A 203 -9.09 -7.82 0.15
C GLU A 203 -9.58 -9.19 -0.35
N THR A 204 -9.71 -10.19 0.53
CA THR A 204 -10.32 -11.48 0.16
C THR A 204 -11.79 -11.32 -0.23
N ALA A 205 -12.52 -10.42 0.44
CA ALA A 205 -13.89 -10.07 0.04
C ALA A 205 -13.92 -9.40 -1.34
N ALA A 206 -13.00 -8.49 -1.64
CA ALA A 206 -12.85 -7.84 -2.94
C ALA A 206 -12.54 -8.85 -4.06
N ALA A 207 -11.63 -9.79 -3.79
CA ALA A 207 -11.25 -10.86 -4.70
C ALA A 207 -12.45 -11.74 -5.06
N MET A 208 -13.23 -12.16 -4.06
CA MET A 208 -14.40 -13.01 -4.29
C MET A 208 -15.57 -12.23 -4.93
N ALA A 209 -15.79 -10.97 -4.55
CA ALA A 209 -16.81 -10.12 -5.16
C ALA A 209 -16.53 -9.87 -6.64
N SER A 210 -15.31 -9.46 -6.98
CA SER A 210 -14.88 -9.24 -8.37
C SER A 210 -14.89 -10.53 -9.19
N ALA A 211 -14.37 -11.65 -8.66
CA ALA A 211 -14.42 -12.94 -9.33
C ALA A 211 -15.86 -13.45 -9.55
N SER A 212 -16.79 -13.14 -8.64
CA SER A 212 -18.20 -13.50 -8.81
C SER A 212 -18.78 -12.90 -10.10
N LEU A 213 -18.37 -11.67 -10.47
CA LEU A 213 -18.79 -11.03 -11.71
C LEU A 213 -18.23 -11.75 -12.94
N VAL A 214 -16.96 -12.16 -12.90
CA VAL A 214 -16.31 -12.92 -13.98
C VAL A 214 -17.06 -14.23 -14.25
N PHE A 215 -17.34 -14.99 -13.19
CA PHE A 215 -17.99 -16.30 -13.31
C PHE A 215 -19.52 -16.23 -13.45
N LYS A 216 -20.15 -15.06 -13.31
CA LYS A 216 -21.61 -14.90 -13.31
C LYS A 216 -22.31 -15.57 -14.50
N LYS A 217 -21.73 -15.44 -15.70
CA LYS A 217 -22.26 -16.02 -16.94
C LYS A 217 -21.69 -17.41 -17.27
N ILE A 218 -20.63 -17.83 -16.59
CA ILE A 218 -19.89 -19.08 -16.86
C ILE A 218 -20.38 -20.19 -15.93
N ASN A 219 -20.50 -19.88 -14.64
CA ASN A 219 -20.97 -20.77 -13.60
C ASN A 219 -21.66 -19.95 -12.50
N SER A 220 -22.99 -19.81 -12.60
CA SER A 220 -23.79 -19.00 -11.68
C SER A 220 -23.78 -19.55 -10.25
N SER A 221 -23.69 -20.87 -10.07
CA SER A 221 -23.61 -21.49 -8.73
C SER A 221 -22.30 -21.11 -8.03
N TYR A 222 -21.17 -21.20 -8.74
CA TYR A 222 -19.86 -20.78 -8.22
C TYR A 222 -19.80 -19.27 -7.97
N SER A 223 -20.36 -18.46 -8.89
CA SER A 223 -20.51 -17.01 -8.71
C SER A 223 -21.28 -16.66 -7.43
N ASN A 224 -22.41 -17.32 -7.17
CA ASN A 224 -23.19 -17.12 -5.95
C ASN A 224 -22.44 -17.58 -4.69
N LEU A 225 -21.66 -18.66 -4.77
CA LEU A 225 -20.81 -19.11 -3.68
C LEU A 225 -19.76 -18.05 -3.33
N LEU A 226 -19.02 -17.56 -4.33
CA LEU A 226 -18.04 -16.48 -4.15
C LEU A 226 -18.68 -15.24 -3.51
N LEU A 227 -19.85 -14.81 -4.02
CA LEU A 227 -20.53 -13.64 -3.50
C LEU A 227 -21.01 -13.82 -2.05
N LYS A 228 -21.39 -15.05 -1.66
CA LYS A 228 -21.72 -15.38 -0.27
C LYS A 228 -20.51 -15.18 0.64
N HIS A 229 -19.36 -15.77 0.29
CA HIS A 229 -18.14 -15.61 1.08
C HIS A 229 -17.67 -14.14 1.11
N ALA A 230 -17.77 -13.42 -0.01
CA ALA A 230 -17.41 -12.00 -0.08
C ALA A 230 -18.20 -11.13 0.91
N ARG A 231 -19.52 -11.30 0.97
CA ARG A 231 -20.38 -10.57 1.91
C ARG A 231 -20.05 -10.89 3.37
N GLN A 232 -19.78 -12.16 3.66
CA GLN A 232 -19.41 -12.62 5.00
C GLN A 232 -18.07 -12.03 5.44
N LEU A 233 -17.04 -12.12 4.58
CA LEU A 233 -15.71 -11.58 4.87
C LEU A 233 -15.71 -10.05 5.01
N PHE A 234 -16.47 -9.33 4.18
CA PHE A 234 -16.60 -7.89 4.33
C PHE A 234 -17.27 -7.53 5.66
N THR A 235 -18.35 -8.23 6.02
CA THR A 235 -19.01 -8.05 7.32
C THR A 235 -18.03 -8.32 8.46
N PHE A 236 -17.26 -9.41 8.38
CA PHE A 236 -16.24 -9.74 9.38
C PHE A 236 -15.16 -8.66 9.49
N ALA A 237 -14.59 -8.21 8.37
CA ALA A 237 -13.59 -7.16 8.32
C ALA A 237 -14.10 -5.84 8.94
N ASP A 238 -15.31 -5.42 8.57
CA ASP A 238 -15.86 -4.14 9.00
C ASP A 238 -16.34 -4.14 10.46
N THR A 239 -16.83 -5.28 10.96
CA THR A 239 -17.32 -5.41 12.34
C THR A 239 -16.21 -5.69 13.35
N CYS A 240 -15.16 -6.41 12.94
CA CYS A 240 -14.00 -6.74 13.77
C CYS A 240 -12.77 -6.02 13.22
N ARG A 241 -12.72 -4.70 13.37
CA ARG A 241 -11.61 -3.89 12.84
C ARG A 241 -10.34 -4.06 13.68
N GLY A 242 -9.26 -4.48 13.04
CA GLY A 242 -7.91 -4.43 13.57
C GLY A 242 -6.91 -4.91 12.52
N SER A 243 -5.72 -4.30 12.52
CA SER A 243 -4.71 -4.63 11.53
C SER A 243 -4.11 -6.01 11.79
N TYR A 244 -4.08 -6.85 10.76
CA TYR A 244 -3.59 -8.22 10.91
C TYR A 244 -2.08 -8.24 11.25
N SER A 245 -1.30 -7.32 10.68
CA SER A 245 0.14 -7.25 10.92
C SER A 245 0.48 -6.69 12.30
N VAL A 246 -0.42 -5.94 12.93
CA VAL A 246 -0.30 -5.52 14.33
C VAL A 246 -0.68 -6.66 15.28
N ASN A 247 -1.75 -7.39 14.98
CA ASN A 247 -2.22 -8.51 15.82
C ASN A 247 -1.34 -9.76 15.70
N ILE A 248 -0.66 -9.92 14.57
CA ILE A 248 0.22 -11.05 14.26
C ILE A 248 1.58 -10.50 13.82
N PRO A 249 2.42 -10.00 14.75
CA PRO A 249 3.66 -9.30 14.40
C PRO A 249 4.64 -10.11 13.55
N GLN A 250 4.52 -11.46 13.56
CA GLN A 250 5.37 -12.34 12.75
C GLN A 250 5.21 -12.13 11.24
N VAL A 251 4.10 -11.52 10.78
CA VAL A 251 3.88 -11.25 9.35
C VAL A 251 4.52 -9.93 8.90
N GLN A 252 4.86 -9.01 9.82
CA GLN A 252 5.38 -7.68 9.49
C GLN A 252 6.67 -7.70 8.65
N PRO A 253 7.65 -8.60 8.91
CA PRO A 253 8.86 -8.66 8.10
C PRO A 253 8.63 -9.06 6.64
N TYR A 254 7.42 -9.52 6.29
CA TYR A 254 7.07 -10.04 4.97
C TYR A 254 6.00 -9.19 4.29
N TYR A 255 4.89 -8.92 4.98
CA TYR A 255 3.72 -8.23 4.43
C TYR A 255 3.11 -7.28 5.45
N ASN A 256 3.84 -6.25 5.85
CA ASN A 256 3.31 -5.28 6.78
C ASN A 256 2.20 -4.41 6.15
N SER A 257 1.07 -4.29 6.83
CA SER A 257 0.00 -3.37 6.45
C SER A 257 0.33 -1.92 6.84
N THR A 258 0.00 -0.96 5.98
CA THR A 258 0.01 0.48 6.32
C THR A 258 -1.33 1.01 6.84
N GLY A 259 -2.40 0.24 6.73
CA GLY A 259 -3.75 0.60 7.15
C GLY A 259 -4.77 -0.39 6.60
N TYR A 260 -6.05 -0.22 6.99
CA TYR A 260 -7.16 -1.05 6.48
C TYR A 260 -8.30 -0.27 5.85
N GLY A 261 -8.21 1.06 5.87
CA GLY A 261 -9.31 1.93 5.44
C GLY A 261 -9.57 1.79 3.95
N ASP A 262 -8.49 1.68 3.18
CA ASP A 262 -8.52 1.55 1.74
C ASP A 262 -9.01 0.17 1.27
N GLU A 263 -8.70 -0.93 1.95
CA GLU A 263 -9.28 -2.25 1.62
C GLU A 263 -10.77 -2.30 1.93
N LEU A 264 -11.23 -1.66 3.00
CA LEU A 264 -12.66 -1.57 3.30
C LEU A 264 -13.40 -0.83 2.17
N LEU A 265 -12.85 0.30 1.70
CA LEU A 265 -13.42 1.03 0.57
C LEU A 265 -13.36 0.21 -0.74
N TRP A 266 -12.24 -0.47 -0.97
CA TRP A 266 -12.02 -1.32 -2.13
C TRP A 266 -13.01 -2.50 -2.19
N ALA A 267 -13.16 -3.23 -1.09
CA ALA A 267 -14.07 -4.36 -0.96
C ALA A 267 -15.53 -3.94 -1.10
N ALA A 268 -15.93 -2.85 -0.45
CA ALA A 268 -17.27 -2.28 -0.59
C ALA A 268 -17.54 -1.85 -2.04
N SER A 269 -16.56 -1.24 -2.72
CA SER A 269 -16.69 -0.87 -4.14
C SER A 269 -16.94 -2.10 -5.03
N TRP A 270 -16.17 -3.17 -4.86
CA TRP A 270 -16.39 -4.42 -5.60
C TRP A 270 -17.72 -5.10 -5.27
N LEU A 271 -18.13 -5.09 -4.00
CA LEU A 271 -19.43 -5.59 -3.58
C LEU A 271 -20.57 -4.77 -4.19
N PHE A 272 -20.45 -3.45 -4.29
CA PHE A 272 -21.40 -2.61 -5.01
C PHE A 272 -21.49 -3.03 -6.48
N HIS A 273 -20.37 -3.18 -7.18
CA HIS A 273 -20.36 -3.63 -8.57
C HIS A 273 -20.98 -5.03 -8.76
N ALA A 274 -20.73 -5.95 -7.82
CA ALA A 274 -21.23 -7.32 -7.85
C ALA A 274 -22.73 -7.43 -7.55
N THR A 275 -23.22 -6.67 -6.57
CA THR A 275 -24.57 -6.82 -5.99
C THR A 275 -25.56 -5.77 -6.44
N ARG A 276 -25.09 -4.56 -6.77
CA ARG A 276 -25.91 -3.34 -6.92
C ARG A 276 -26.68 -2.94 -5.66
N ASP A 277 -26.23 -3.39 -4.50
CA ASP A 277 -26.77 -2.96 -3.21
C ASP A 277 -26.19 -1.57 -2.87
N GLU A 278 -27.08 -0.58 -2.80
CA GLU A 278 -26.73 0.82 -2.52
C GLU A 278 -26.07 1.02 -1.16
N SER A 279 -26.25 0.10 -0.20
CA SER A 279 -25.60 0.21 1.11
C SER A 279 -24.07 0.26 0.98
N TYR A 280 -23.49 -0.46 0.03
CA TYR A 280 -22.06 -0.41 -0.25
C TYR A 280 -21.63 0.90 -0.92
N LEU A 281 -22.46 1.49 -1.77
CA LEU A 281 -22.17 2.81 -2.35
C LEU A 281 -22.19 3.88 -1.25
N LYS A 282 -23.22 3.88 -0.41
CA LYS A 282 -23.34 4.76 0.77
C LYS A 282 -22.16 4.59 1.72
N TYR A 283 -21.68 3.35 1.90
CA TYR A 283 -20.51 3.05 2.71
C TYR A 283 -19.28 3.80 2.20
N VAL A 284 -18.99 3.74 0.88
CA VAL A 284 -17.79 4.35 0.29
C VAL A 284 -17.89 5.85 0.03
N THR A 285 -19.09 6.40 -0.20
CA THR A 285 -19.25 7.83 -0.51
C THR A 285 -19.64 8.68 0.70
N LEU A 286 -20.41 8.15 1.64
CA LEU A 286 -20.99 8.93 2.75
C LEU A 286 -20.41 8.55 4.12
N GLN A 287 -20.32 7.25 4.42
CA GLN A 287 -20.04 6.80 5.78
C GLN A 287 -18.54 6.80 6.10
N ASN A 288 -17.72 6.27 5.18
CA ASN A 288 -16.29 6.08 5.39
C ASN A 288 -15.41 6.80 4.35
N GLY A 289 -16.01 7.42 3.33
CA GLY A 289 -15.28 8.15 2.27
C GLY A 289 -14.38 9.25 2.82
N ASP A 290 -14.94 10.15 3.65
CA ASP A 290 -14.19 11.25 4.27
C ASP A 290 -13.01 10.76 5.12
N ALA A 291 -13.19 9.62 5.81
CA ALA A 291 -12.21 9.10 6.74
C ALA A 291 -11.07 8.33 6.04
N PHE A 292 -11.40 7.56 4.99
CA PHE A 292 -10.47 6.58 4.43
C PHE A 292 -10.03 6.86 2.99
N ALA A 293 -10.78 7.64 2.21
CA ALA A 293 -10.51 7.77 0.77
C ALA A 293 -9.34 8.69 0.42
N ASN A 294 -8.89 9.49 1.39
CA ASN A 294 -7.80 10.48 1.25
C ASN A 294 -7.96 11.35 -0.01
N TRP A 295 -9.16 11.90 -0.23
CA TRP A 295 -9.48 12.59 -1.47
C TRP A 295 -8.55 13.79 -1.74
N GLY A 296 -8.14 13.93 -3.00
CA GLY A 296 -7.22 14.97 -3.44
C GLY A 296 -5.74 14.63 -3.28
N THR A 297 -5.40 13.53 -2.60
CA THR A 297 -4.01 13.08 -2.40
C THR A 297 -3.75 11.80 -3.21
N PRO A 298 -3.07 11.87 -4.36
CA PRO A 298 -2.70 10.68 -5.13
C PRO A 298 -1.81 9.72 -4.33
N THR A 299 -2.07 8.42 -4.43
CA THR A 299 -1.23 7.35 -3.87
C THR A 299 -0.81 6.35 -4.95
N TRP A 300 -0.05 5.32 -4.57
CA TRP A 300 0.45 4.28 -5.48
C TRP A 300 -0.32 2.99 -5.31
N PHE A 301 -0.95 2.52 -6.39
CA PHE A 301 -1.71 1.27 -6.36
C PHE A 301 -0.78 0.05 -6.21
N CYS A 302 -0.98 -0.73 -5.14
CA CYS A 302 -0.26 -1.97 -4.89
C CYS A 302 -1.08 -2.95 -4.02
N TRP A 303 -0.43 -4.05 -3.62
CA TRP A 303 -1.03 -5.05 -2.74
C TRP A 303 -1.35 -4.53 -1.34
N ASP A 304 -0.78 -3.39 -0.92
CA ASP A 304 -0.98 -2.74 0.37
C ASP A 304 -1.92 -1.54 0.24
N ASP A 305 -1.64 -0.55 -0.62
CA ASP A 305 -2.51 0.62 -0.83
C ASP A 305 -3.42 0.48 -2.07
N LYS A 306 -4.74 0.49 -1.85
CA LYS A 306 -5.79 0.30 -2.88
C LYS A 306 -6.47 1.62 -3.27
N LEU A 307 -6.07 2.77 -2.73
CA LEU A 307 -6.78 4.02 -2.92
C LEU A 307 -6.81 4.47 -4.38
N ALA A 308 -5.65 4.50 -5.05
CA ALA A 308 -5.58 4.86 -6.47
C ALA A 308 -6.46 3.93 -7.34
N GLY A 309 -6.47 2.61 -7.05
CA GLY A 309 -7.35 1.65 -7.71
C GLY A 309 -8.83 1.91 -7.43
N THR A 310 -9.18 2.17 -6.17
CA THR A 310 -10.55 2.47 -5.72
C THR A 310 -11.09 3.75 -6.36
N GLN A 311 -10.26 4.80 -6.43
CA GLN A 311 -10.61 6.07 -7.05
C GLN A 311 -10.91 5.90 -8.54
N VAL A 312 -10.05 5.16 -9.26
CA VAL A 312 -10.29 4.84 -10.68
C VAL A 312 -11.55 3.97 -10.82
N LEU A 313 -11.71 2.93 -10.00
CA LEU A 313 -12.88 2.05 -10.05
C LEU A 313 -14.19 2.82 -9.82
N LEU A 314 -14.28 3.66 -8.78
CA LEU A 314 -15.47 4.44 -8.47
C LEU A 314 -15.71 5.60 -9.45
N SER A 315 -14.66 6.13 -10.08
CA SER A 315 -14.82 7.11 -11.17
C SER A 315 -15.68 6.52 -12.31
N ARG A 316 -15.62 5.19 -12.53
CA ARG A 316 -16.47 4.47 -13.49
C ARG A 316 -17.95 4.70 -13.23
N VAL A 317 -18.37 4.66 -11.96
CA VAL A 317 -19.76 4.87 -11.55
C VAL A 317 -20.16 6.30 -11.91
N ASN A 318 -19.31 7.29 -11.63
CA ASN A 318 -19.55 8.67 -12.02
C ASN A 318 -19.59 8.88 -13.55
N PHE A 319 -18.80 8.13 -14.33
CA PHE A 319 -18.78 8.24 -15.78
C PHE A 319 -20.02 7.64 -16.47
N PHE A 320 -20.55 6.53 -15.93
CA PHE A 320 -21.50 5.69 -16.68
C PHE A 320 -22.82 5.42 -16.00
N ASP A 321 -22.90 5.51 -14.67
CA ASP A 321 -24.13 5.18 -13.97
C ASP A 321 -25.07 6.38 -14.00
N THR A 322 -26.27 6.17 -14.55
CA THR A 322 -27.29 7.20 -14.74
C THR A 322 -28.47 7.01 -13.79
N THR A 323 -28.29 6.22 -12.73
CA THR A 323 -29.30 6.03 -11.68
C THR A 323 -29.54 7.33 -10.91
N GLU A 324 -30.70 7.45 -10.27
CA GLU A 324 -30.99 8.54 -9.32
C GLU A 324 -30.12 8.37 -8.06
N ILE A 325 -28.85 8.74 -8.17
CA ILE A 325 -27.89 8.79 -7.07
C ILE A 325 -28.21 10.02 -6.22
N SER A 326 -28.20 9.90 -4.88
CA SER A 326 -28.43 11.05 -4.02
C SER A 326 -27.33 12.11 -4.16
N ASP A 327 -27.64 13.37 -3.89
CA ASP A 327 -26.67 14.47 -4.02
C ASP A 327 -25.37 14.21 -3.24
N GLY A 328 -25.49 13.64 -2.03
CA GLY A 328 -24.32 13.30 -1.20
C GLY A 328 -23.45 12.18 -1.80
N GLU A 329 -24.07 11.10 -2.30
CA GLU A 329 -23.34 10.02 -2.98
C GLU A 329 -22.65 10.53 -4.24
N ASN A 330 -23.31 11.41 -5.00
CA ASN A 330 -22.73 12.03 -6.18
C ASN A 330 -21.54 12.92 -5.85
N ILE A 331 -21.59 13.69 -4.74
CA ILE A 331 -20.43 14.47 -4.26
C ILE A 331 -19.25 13.55 -3.95
N GLY A 332 -19.47 12.47 -3.21
CA GLY A 332 -18.40 11.49 -2.93
C GLY A 332 -17.81 10.89 -4.22
N LEU A 333 -18.65 10.49 -5.16
CA LEU A 333 -18.21 9.98 -6.48
C LEU A 333 -17.42 11.02 -7.29
N GLN A 334 -17.80 12.30 -7.23
CA GLN A 334 -17.03 13.38 -7.86
C GLN A 334 -15.66 13.55 -7.21
N MET A 335 -15.55 13.39 -5.89
CA MET A 335 -14.27 13.45 -5.18
C MET A 335 -13.37 12.26 -5.55
N TYR A 336 -13.91 11.04 -5.65
CA TYR A 336 -13.18 9.89 -6.18
C TYR A 336 -12.69 10.13 -7.61
N ARG A 337 -13.56 10.63 -8.49
CA ARG A 337 -13.19 10.97 -9.87
C ARG A 337 -12.10 12.03 -9.91
N LYS A 338 -12.23 13.13 -9.17
CA LYS A 338 -11.22 14.19 -9.11
C LYS A 338 -9.87 13.67 -8.62
N THR A 339 -9.88 12.76 -7.66
CA THR A 339 -8.65 12.15 -7.15
C THR A 339 -8.05 11.18 -8.17
N ALA A 340 -8.88 10.39 -8.87
CA ALA A 340 -8.43 9.57 -9.99
C ALA A 340 -7.80 10.43 -11.11
N GLU A 341 -8.42 11.55 -11.45
CA GLU A 341 -7.86 12.52 -12.41
C GLU A 341 -6.50 13.04 -11.93
N ALA A 342 -6.34 13.36 -10.65
CA ALA A 342 -5.06 13.76 -10.06
C ALA A 342 -4.00 12.65 -10.13
N VAL A 343 -4.36 11.39 -9.86
CA VAL A 343 -3.50 10.22 -10.05
C VAL A 343 -3.02 10.16 -11.50
N ILE A 344 -3.95 10.18 -12.47
CA ILE A 344 -3.59 10.12 -13.89
C ILE A 344 -2.72 11.31 -14.31
N CYS A 345 -3.05 12.52 -13.87
CA CYS A 345 -2.25 13.71 -14.12
C CYS A 345 -0.82 13.60 -13.56
N GLY A 346 -0.62 12.89 -12.44
CA GLY A 346 0.70 12.62 -11.88
C GLY A 346 1.53 11.64 -12.73
N LEU A 347 0.86 10.66 -13.35
CA LEU A 347 1.52 9.64 -14.16
C LEU A 347 2.06 10.18 -15.49
N LEU A 348 1.36 11.12 -16.12
CA LEU A 348 1.72 11.68 -17.43
C LEU A 348 3.02 12.50 -17.35
N PRO A 349 4.06 12.18 -18.15
CA PRO A 349 5.41 12.74 -17.96
C PRO A 349 5.49 14.25 -18.20
N ASP A 350 4.78 14.76 -19.21
CA ASP A 350 4.81 16.19 -19.54
C ASP A 350 3.75 17.01 -18.79
N SER A 351 3.13 16.43 -17.75
CA SER A 351 2.11 17.07 -16.94
C SER A 351 2.72 18.11 -16.00
N PRO A 352 2.08 19.29 -15.80
CA PRO A 352 2.55 20.24 -14.80
C PRO A 352 2.54 19.67 -13.36
N THR A 353 1.78 18.60 -13.12
CA THR A 353 1.71 17.90 -11.83
C THR A 353 2.36 16.52 -11.88
N ALA A 354 3.21 16.26 -12.87
CA ALA A 354 3.84 14.96 -13.04
C ALA A 354 4.70 14.61 -11.81
N THR A 355 4.62 13.37 -11.34
CA THR A 355 5.36 12.89 -10.17
C THR A 355 6.88 12.83 -10.40
N SER A 356 7.68 13.12 -9.39
CA SER A 356 9.13 12.93 -9.45
C SER A 356 9.57 11.46 -9.33
N SER A 357 8.66 10.54 -8.97
CA SER A 357 8.92 9.10 -8.85
C SER A 357 9.06 8.41 -10.22
N ARG A 358 10.10 8.79 -10.97
CA ARG A 358 10.45 8.23 -12.28
C ARG A 358 11.96 8.14 -12.49
N THR A 359 12.39 7.20 -13.32
CA THR A 359 13.76 7.16 -13.86
C THR A 359 13.98 8.22 -14.94
N ASP A 360 15.23 8.43 -15.34
CA ASP A 360 15.60 9.36 -16.41
C ASP A 360 14.93 9.02 -17.75
N SER A 361 14.78 7.72 -18.07
CA SER A 361 14.05 7.27 -19.27
C SER A 361 12.52 7.20 -19.09
N GLY A 362 12.00 7.65 -17.95
CA GLY A 362 10.55 7.83 -17.73
C GLY A 362 9.79 6.60 -17.21
N LEU A 363 10.48 5.57 -16.70
CA LEU A 363 9.83 4.48 -15.97
C LEU A 363 9.32 4.99 -14.62
N ILE A 364 8.07 4.73 -14.26
CA ILE A 364 7.56 4.99 -12.90
C ILE A 364 8.36 4.14 -11.92
N TRP A 365 9.02 4.79 -10.97
CA TRP A 365 9.92 4.16 -10.01
C TRP A 365 9.65 4.75 -8.63
N VAL A 366 9.08 3.94 -7.74
CA VAL A 366 8.53 4.39 -6.45
C VAL A 366 9.40 3.91 -5.29
N THR A 367 9.85 2.67 -5.36
CA THR A 367 10.66 2.01 -4.33
C THR A 367 11.73 1.15 -5.02
N GLU A 368 12.84 0.95 -4.32
CA GLU A 368 13.96 0.10 -4.77
C GLU A 368 13.60 -1.39 -4.84
N TRP A 369 12.55 -1.80 -4.13
CA TRP A 369 12.09 -3.16 -4.08
C TRP A 369 10.92 -3.39 -5.06
N ASN A 370 11.10 -4.30 -6.02
CA ASN A 370 10.09 -4.60 -7.05
C ASN A 370 9.54 -3.35 -7.79
N PRO A 371 10.40 -2.45 -8.32
CA PRO A 371 9.96 -1.20 -8.94
C PRO A 371 8.95 -1.37 -10.08
N LEU A 372 9.04 -2.44 -10.87
CA LEU A 372 8.15 -2.68 -12.02
C LEU A 372 6.69 -2.93 -11.63
N GLN A 373 6.41 -3.34 -10.39
CA GLN A 373 5.04 -3.50 -9.88
C GLN A 373 4.27 -2.19 -10.02
N HIS A 374 4.85 -1.08 -9.56
CA HIS A 374 4.21 0.24 -9.60
C HIS A 374 4.14 0.78 -11.02
N SER A 375 5.13 0.50 -11.86
CA SER A 375 5.13 0.94 -13.25
C SER A 375 3.98 0.32 -14.02
N VAL A 376 3.79 -0.99 -13.90
CA VAL A 376 2.72 -1.65 -14.64
C VAL A 376 1.35 -1.42 -13.98
N ALA A 377 1.27 -1.21 -12.65
CA ALA A 377 0.03 -0.79 -11.98
C ALA A 377 -0.43 0.58 -12.48
N SER A 378 0.50 1.51 -12.58
CA SER A 378 0.24 2.84 -13.13
C SER A 378 -0.23 2.77 -14.59
N ALA A 379 0.42 1.94 -15.40
CA ALA A 379 0.03 1.71 -16.79
C ALA A 379 -1.39 1.11 -16.90
N PHE A 380 -1.73 0.17 -16.01
CA PHE A 380 -3.05 -0.44 -15.96
C PHE A 380 -4.16 0.58 -15.61
N LEU A 381 -3.93 1.39 -14.57
CA LEU A 381 -4.89 2.44 -14.20
C LEU A 381 -5.04 3.50 -15.30
N ALA A 382 -3.94 3.90 -15.96
CA ALA A 382 -3.98 4.85 -17.06
C ALA A 382 -4.75 4.33 -18.27
N VAL A 383 -4.59 3.06 -18.64
CA VAL A 383 -5.33 2.48 -19.78
C VAL A 383 -6.82 2.31 -19.48
N ILE A 384 -7.18 1.93 -18.25
CA ILE A 384 -8.58 1.86 -17.80
C ILE A 384 -9.21 3.26 -17.78
N TYR A 385 -8.51 4.25 -17.28
CA TYR A 385 -9.04 5.61 -17.23
C TYR A 385 -9.21 6.20 -18.64
N SER A 386 -8.27 5.94 -19.54
CA SER A 386 -8.41 6.25 -20.98
C SER A 386 -9.63 5.58 -21.61
N ASP A 387 -9.88 4.30 -21.28
CA ASP A 387 -11.10 3.58 -21.66
C ASP A 387 -12.37 4.28 -21.19
N TYR A 388 -12.35 4.77 -19.96
CA TYR A 388 -13.50 5.45 -19.39
C TYR A 388 -13.78 6.77 -20.10
N MET A 389 -12.73 7.55 -20.36
CA MET A 389 -12.84 8.79 -21.11
C MET A 389 -13.39 8.54 -22.53
N LEU A 390 -12.86 7.57 -23.26
CA LEU A 390 -13.33 7.24 -24.61
C LEU A 390 -14.78 6.80 -24.64
N THR A 391 -15.15 5.89 -23.73
CA THR A 391 -16.51 5.34 -23.69
C THR A 391 -17.53 6.39 -23.26
N SER A 392 -17.17 7.27 -22.32
CA SER A 392 -18.03 8.36 -21.84
C SER A 392 -18.03 9.57 -22.77
N LYS A 393 -17.21 9.58 -23.82
CA LYS A 393 -16.97 10.72 -24.72
C LYS A 393 -16.42 11.95 -23.99
N THR A 394 -15.65 11.73 -22.93
CA THR A 394 -14.87 12.79 -22.29
C THR A 394 -13.65 13.08 -23.14
N GLU A 395 -13.67 14.20 -23.87
CA GLU A 395 -12.65 14.52 -24.88
C GLU A 395 -11.26 14.77 -24.29
N THR A 396 -11.19 15.41 -23.11
CA THR A 396 -9.92 15.83 -22.51
C THR A 396 -9.92 15.71 -20.99
N LEU A 397 -8.79 15.30 -20.44
CA LEU A 397 -8.41 15.43 -19.03
C LEU A 397 -7.62 16.73 -18.85
N TYR A 398 -7.95 17.52 -17.83
CA TYR A 398 -7.26 18.78 -17.53
C TYR A 398 -6.33 18.62 -16.33
N CYS A 399 -5.04 18.83 -16.54
CA CYS A 399 -3.99 18.77 -15.52
C CYS A 399 -3.31 20.14 -15.43
N SER A 400 -3.72 20.96 -14.45
CA SER A 400 -3.10 22.24 -14.08
C SER A 400 -2.69 23.13 -15.27
N GLY A 401 -3.62 23.39 -16.20
CA GLY A 401 -3.39 24.28 -17.35
C GLY A 401 -3.12 23.55 -18.66
N LYS A 402 -2.87 22.23 -18.63
CA LYS A 402 -2.62 21.42 -19.82
C LYS A 402 -3.73 20.38 -20.02
N GLN A 403 -4.12 20.19 -21.28
CA GLN A 403 -5.14 19.21 -21.67
C GLN A 403 -4.49 17.95 -22.24
N TYR A 404 -5.05 16.80 -21.89
CA TYR A 404 -4.61 15.48 -22.34
C TYR A 404 -5.78 14.72 -22.93
N LYS A 405 -5.55 14.07 -24.07
CA LYS A 405 -6.55 13.21 -24.69
C LYS A 405 -6.41 11.76 -24.19
N PRO A 406 -7.44 10.91 -24.36
CA PRO A 406 -7.33 9.50 -23.99
C PRO A 406 -6.15 8.77 -24.64
N GLU A 407 -5.74 9.20 -25.84
CA GLU A 407 -4.57 8.65 -26.54
C GLU A 407 -3.26 8.94 -25.79
N ASP A 408 -3.16 10.06 -25.07
CA ASP A 408 -1.94 10.41 -24.33
C ASP A 408 -1.76 9.51 -23.10
N LEU A 409 -2.86 9.19 -22.40
CA LEU A 409 -2.88 8.20 -21.31
C LEU A 409 -2.46 6.81 -21.81
N ARG A 410 -2.92 6.42 -23.00
CA ARG A 410 -2.52 5.15 -23.62
C ARG A 410 -1.05 5.15 -24.02
N LYS A 411 -0.54 6.24 -24.60
CA LYS A 411 0.90 6.35 -24.93
C LYS A 411 1.76 6.19 -23.68
N PHE A 412 1.36 6.78 -22.56
CA PHE A 412 2.01 6.54 -21.28
C PHE A 412 1.93 5.06 -20.85
N ALA A 413 0.75 4.44 -20.90
CA ALA A 413 0.62 3.04 -20.54
C ALA A 413 1.50 2.14 -21.42
N ILE A 414 1.55 2.40 -22.73
CA ILE A 414 2.42 1.72 -23.70
C ILE A 414 3.89 1.97 -23.35
N SER A 415 4.31 3.18 -22.97
CA SER A 415 5.73 3.43 -22.66
C SER A 415 6.23 2.59 -21.49
N GLN A 416 5.42 2.40 -20.44
CA GLN A 416 5.76 1.52 -19.33
C GLN A 416 5.82 0.04 -19.78
N THR A 417 4.87 -0.41 -20.61
CA THR A 417 4.87 -1.75 -21.20
C THR A 417 6.10 -2.01 -22.05
N GLU A 418 6.44 -1.06 -22.91
CA GLU A 418 7.58 -1.10 -23.82
C GLU A 418 8.89 -1.15 -23.05
N TYR A 419 9.01 -0.37 -21.97
CA TYR A 419 10.15 -0.44 -21.08
C TYR A 419 10.33 -1.85 -20.51
N VAL A 420 9.26 -2.49 -20.02
CA VAL A 420 9.31 -3.87 -19.53
C VAL A 420 9.72 -4.85 -20.63
N LEU A 421 9.30 -4.64 -21.88
CA LEU A 421 9.62 -5.50 -23.02
C LEU A 421 10.99 -5.24 -23.66
N GLY A 422 11.78 -4.31 -23.13
CA GLY A 422 13.16 -4.09 -23.57
C GLY A 422 13.44 -2.73 -24.21
N ASN A 423 12.46 -1.83 -24.33
CA ASN A 423 12.72 -0.44 -24.69
C ASN A 423 13.23 0.35 -23.47
N ASN A 424 14.41 -0.02 -22.99
CA ASN A 424 15.06 0.54 -21.82
C ASN A 424 16.58 0.64 -22.08
N PRO A 425 17.34 1.38 -21.26
CA PRO A 425 18.78 1.59 -21.48
C PRO A 425 19.60 0.29 -21.58
N MET A 426 19.12 -0.81 -21.01
CA MET A 426 19.78 -2.11 -21.05
C MET A 426 19.41 -2.97 -22.26
N ASN A 427 18.44 -2.56 -23.08
CA ASN A 427 17.86 -3.36 -24.16
C ASN A 427 17.50 -4.78 -23.69
N MET A 428 16.94 -4.88 -22.48
CA MET A 428 16.68 -6.14 -21.79
C MET A 428 15.20 -6.27 -21.45
N CYS A 429 14.58 -7.36 -21.84
CA CYS A 429 13.20 -7.66 -21.48
C CYS A 429 13.13 -8.18 -20.04
N TYR A 430 12.37 -7.51 -19.18
CA TYR A 430 12.16 -7.92 -17.79
C TYR A 430 11.07 -9.00 -17.62
N LEU A 431 10.40 -9.37 -18.72
CA LEU A 431 9.51 -10.53 -18.78
C LEU A 431 10.29 -11.78 -19.23
N VAL A 432 10.49 -12.72 -18.30
CA VAL A 432 11.32 -13.91 -18.50
C VAL A 432 10.72 -14.81 -19.59
N GLY A 433 11.56 -15.21 -20.55
CA GLY A 433 11.15 -16.02 -21.70
C GLY A 433 10.53 -15.24 -22.86
N TYR A 434 10.48 -13.91 -22.79
CA TYR A 434 10.06 -13.05 -23.90
C TYR A 434 11.26 -12.37 -24.57
N GLY A 435 11.32 -12.43 -25.91
CA GLY A 435 12.45 -11.91 -26.68
C GLY A 435 13.72 -12.77 -26.53
N SER A 436 14.87 -12.21 -26.90
CA SER A 436 16.16 -12.91 -26.88
C SER A 436 17.09 -12.52 -25.72
N ASN A 437 16.77 -11.44 -25.00
CA ASN A 437 17.56 -10.93 -23.88
C ASN A 437 16.65 -10.66 -22.69
N TYR A 438 16.70 -11.54 -21.68
CA TYR A 438 15.87 -11.50 -20.47
C TYR A 438 16.61 -12.13 -19.29
N PRO A 439 16.19 -11.87 -18.03
CA PRO A 439 16.85 -12.42 -16.84
C PRO A 439 16.90 -13.95 -16.83
N GLN A 440 18.07 -14.51 -16.57
CA GLN A 440 18.31 -15.95 -16.52
C GLN A 440 18.58 -16.47 -15.10
N TYR A 441 18.90 -15.59 -14.14
CA TYR A 441 19.24 -15.94 -12.77
C TYR A 441 18.11 -15.52 -11.81
N VAL A 442 16.87 -15.88 -12.16
CA VAL A 442 15.69 -15.54 -11.36
C VAL A 442 15.78 -16.22 -10.00
N HIS A 443 15.61 -15.50 -8.91
CA HIS A 443 15.56 -16.10 -7.59
C HIS A 443 14.22 -16.80 -7.39
N HIS A 444 14.19 -18.08 -7.75
CA HIS A 444 13.00 -18.90 -7.67
C HIS A 444 13.42 -20.34 -7.46
N ARG A 445 13.09 -20.90 -6.29
CA ARG A 445 13.55 -22.22 -5.85
C ARG A 445 13.34 -23.30 -6.91
N GLY A 446 12.07 -23.53 -7.30
CA GLY A 446 11.74 -24.51 -8.34
C GLY A 446 12.34 -24.24 -9.73
N ALA A 447 12.75 -23.00 -10.01
CA ALA A 447 13.36 -22.65 -11.30
C ALA A 447 14.89 -22.87 -11.30
N SER A 448 15.52 -22.60 -10.16
CA SER A 448 16.96 -22.72 -9.94
C SER A 448 17.45 -24.17 -9.78
N ILE A 449 16.54 -25.11 -9.50
CA ILE A 449 16.88 -26.49 -9.16
C ILE A 449 16.47 -27.43 -10.31
N PRO A 450 17.36 -28.29 -10.84
CA PRO A 450 17.00 -29.28 -11.86
C PRO A 450 15.86 -30.22 -11.43
N VAL A 451 15.13 -30.78 -12.39
CA VAL A 451 13.96 -31.65 -12.14
C VAL A 451 14.34 -32.97 -11.48
N ASP A 452 15.51 -33.50 -11.83
CA ASP A 452 16.07 -34.77 -11.37
C ASP A 452 16.98 -34.62 -10.14
N ALA A 453 17.15 -33.41 -9.63
CA ALA A 453 17.95 -33.17 -8.44
C ALA A 453 17.19 -33.61 -7.18
N GLU A 454 17.80 -34.50 -6.39
CA GLU A 454 17.44 -34.65 -4.98
C GLU A 454 17.86 -33.39 -4.22
N THR A 455 16.92 -32.80 -3.51
CA THR A 455 17.14 -31.60 -2.69
C THR A 455 16.64 -31.82 -1.29
N GLY A 456 17.49 -31.53 -0.31
CA GLY A 456 17.05 -31.17 1.03
C GLY A 456 17.11 -29.66 1.24
N CYS A 457 16.47 -29.22 2.32
CA CYS A 457 16.38 -27.83 2.76
C CYS A 457 17.72 -27.08 2.69
N HIS A 458 18.78 -27.58 3.32
CA HIS A 458 20.06 -26.85 3.41
C HIS A 458 21.05 -27.14 2.28
N ASP A 459 21.12 -28.38 1.76
CA ASP A 459 22.07 -28.70 0.68
C ASP A 459 21.63 -28.12 -0.67
N GLY A 460 20.35 -27.74 -0.81
CA GLY A 460 19.86 -27.10 -2.00
C GLY A 460 20.35 -25.66 -2.19
N PHE A 461 20.91 -24.98 -1.18
CA PHE A 461 21.52 -23.64 -1.35
C PHE A 461 22.65 -23.59 -2.39
N LYS A 462 23.27 -24.74 -2.72
CA LYS A 462 24.19 -24.85 -3.87
C LYS A 462 23.57 -24.34 -5.18
N TRP A 463 22.25 -24.49 -5.34
CA TRP A 463 21.50 -24.00 -6.51
C TRP A 463 21.20 -22.50 -6.43
N LEU A 464 21.04 -21.95 -5.22
CA LEU A 464 20.98 -20.50 -5.03
C LEU A 464 22.31 -19.85 -5.48
N GLU A 465 23.41 -20.42 -5.00
CA GLU A 465 24.79 -19.92 -5.20
C GLU A 465 25.41 -20.30 -6.55
N SER A 466 24.74 -21.15 -7.34
CA SER A 466 25.24 -21.58 -8.64
C SER A 466 25.46 -20.40 -9.59
N LEU A 467 26.62 -20.42 -10.26
CA LEU A 467 26.99 -19.48 -11.32
C LEU A 467 26.33 -19.81 -12.66
N ASP A 468 25.66 -20.97 -12.77
CA ASP A 468 24.92 -21.35 -13.96
C ASP A 468 23.52 -20.69 -13.97
N PRO A 469 22.97 -20.39 -15.16
CA PRO A 469 21.59 -19.97 -15.32
C PRO A 469 20.61 -20.91 -14.65
N ASN A 470 19.40 -20.43 -14.35
CA ASN A 470 18.34 -21.31 -13.87
C ASN A 470 18.09 -22.46 -14.87
N PRO A 471 18.18 -23.73 -14.44
CA PRO A 471 17.97 -24.88 -15.33
C PRO A 471 16.54 -24.97 -15.86
N ASN A 472 15.56 -24.47 -15.10
CA ASN A 472 14.17 -24.37 -15.56
C ASN A 472 13.80 -22.91 -15.80
N LEU A 473 13.25 -22.63 -16.98
CA LEU A 473 12.81 -21.29 -17.34
C LEU A 473 11.54 -20.92 -16.56
N ALA A 474 11.63 -19.90 -15.71
CA ALA A 474 10.48 -19.28 -15.04
C ALA A 474 9.66 -18.42 -16.03
N VAL A 475 9.14 -19.05 -17.09
CA VAL A 475 8.48 -18.38 -18.22
C VAL A 475 7.32 -17.51 -17.74
N GLY A 476 7.30 -16.26 -18.21
CA GLY A 476 6.27 -15.29 -17.84
C GLY A 476 6.50 -14.58 -16.51
N ALA A 477 7.56 -14.92 -15.77
CA ALA A 477 7.91 -14.18 -14.57
C ALA A 477 8.32 -12.75 -14.95
N LEU A 478 7.69 -11.76 -14.33
CA LEU A 478 8.16 -10.37 -14.36
C LEU A 478 9.08 -10.18 -13.15
N VAL A 479 10.34 -9.84 -13.39
CA VAL A 479 11.32 -9.58 -12.32
C VAL A 479 11.06 -8.24 -11.64
N GLY A 480 11.73 -7.96 -10.52
CA GLY A 480 11.57 -6.70 -9.79
C GLY A 480 11.90 -5.48 -10.65
N GLY A 481 12.95 -5.58 -11.46
CA GLY A 481 13.37 -4.56 -12.43
C GLY A 481 14.59 -3.75 -11.99
N PRO A 482 14.89 -2.65 -12.70
CA PRO A 482 16.15 -1.95 -12.54
C PRO A 482 16.17 -1.06 -11.28
N PHE A 483 17.38 -0.70 -10.86
CA PHE A 483 17.61 0.37 -9.88
C PHE A 483 17.19 1.72 -10.50
N LEU A 484 17.14 2.77 -9.68
CA LEU A 484 16.77 4.11 -10.13
C LEU A 484 17.67 4.63 -11.27
N ASN A 485 18.94 4.24 -11.27
CA ASN A 485 19.91 4.56 -12.34
C ASN A 485 19.76 3.69 -13.60
N GLU A 486 18.68 2.92 -13.70
CA GLU A 486 18.31 2.09 -14.84
C GLU A 486 19.28 0.92 -15.13
N THR A 487 20.09 0.55 -14.13
CA THR A 487 20.94 -0.65 -14.16
C THR A 487 20.21 -1.85 -13.55
N TYR A 488 20.46 -3.03 -14.09
CA TYR A 488 19.92 -4.32 -13.65
C TYR A 488 21.05 -5.34 -13.58
N ILE A 489 21.21 -5.97 -12.41
CA ILE A 489 22.19 -7.03 -12.19
C ILE A 489 21.43 -8.34 -12.10
N ASP A 490 21.51 -9.13 -13.18
CA ASP A 490 20.90 -10.46 -13.29
C ASP A 490 21.67 -11.45 -12.42
N SER A 491 21.28 -11.52 -11.15
CA SER A 491 21.88 -12.38 -10.14
C SER A 491 20.81 -12.94 -9.24
N ARG A 492 20.88 -14.25 -8.99
CA ARG A 492 19.95 -14.95 -8.12
C ARG A 492 19.99 -14.40 -6.70
N ASN A 493 21.15 -13.95 -6.21
CA ASN A 493 21.25 -13.39 -4.86
C ASN A 493 20.86 -11.90 -4.79
N ASN A 494 20.64 -11.24 -5.93
CA ASN A 494 20.20 -9.85 -5.95
C ASN A 494 18.71 -9.77 -5.69
N THR A 495 18.35 -9.76 -4.41
CA THR A 495 16.94 -9.90 -4.07
C THR A 495 16.09 -8.66 -4.21
N MET A 496 16.68 -7.53 -4.61
CA MET A 496 15.96 -6.28 -4.85
C MET A 496 15.48 -6.19 -6.29
N GLN A 497 16.33 -6.63 -7.23
CA GLN A 497 16.08 -6.60 -8.67
C GLN A 497 15.67 -7.95 -9.24
N GLY A 498 16.30 -9.03 -8.74
CA GLY A 498 16.12 -10.42 -9.15
C GLY A 498 15.21 -11.25 -8.22
N TYR A 499 14.82 -10.72 -7.05
CA TYR A 499 13.95 -11.44 -6.09
C TYR A 499 13.00 -10.58 -5.23
N LEU A 500 12.47 -11.28 -4.22
CA LEU A 500 11.57 -11.11 -3.10
C LEU A 500 12.25 -11.65 -1.82
N ARG A 501 13.35 -10.99 -1.42
CA ARG A 501 14.24 -11.13 -0.25
C ARG A 501 14.31 -12.42 0.61
N LYS A 502 15.55 -12.82 0.94
CA LYS A 502 15.99 -13.66 2.09
C LYS A 502 16.44 -12.78 3.27
N LEU A 503 16.04 -13.09 4.51
CA LEU A 503 16.56 -12.48 5.73
C LEU A 503 17.91 -13.12 6.10
N GLY A 504 18.94 -12.30 6.30
CA GLY A 504 20.26 -12.76 6.72
C GLY A 504 21.38 -11.76 6.48
N GLU A 505 21.28 -10.56 7.08
CA GLU A 505 22.40 -9.86 7.72
C GLU A 505 21.92 -8.52 8.28
N SER A 506 22.34 -8.27 9.52
CA SER A 506 22.08 -7.09 10.32
C SER A 506 22.70 -5.84 9.68
N THR A 507 21.88 -4.97 9.09
CA THR A 507 21.91 -3.50 9.18
C THR A 507 21.09 -2.89 8.02
N VAL A 508 20.55 -1.69 8.27
CA VAL A 508 19.85 -0.76 7.35
C VAL A 508 18.32 -0.87 7.31
N ASN A 509 17.70 0.14 7.94
CA ASN A 509 16.34 0.67 7.87
C ASN A 509 15.14 -0.26 8.12
N LYS A 510 14.49 -0.05 9.28
CA LYS A 510 13.28 -0.72 9.77
C LYS A 510 11.97 0.05 9.51
N SER A 511 11.89 0.86 8.45
CA SER A 511 10.70 1.69 8.18
C SER A 511 10.00 1.43 6.85
N ASP A 512 10.49 0.53 6.01
CA ASP A 512 9.89 0.27 4.70
C ASP A 512 9.28 -1.14 4.66
N PRO A 513 7.95 -1.27 4.41
CA PRO A 513 7.31 -2.58 4.25
C PRO A 513 7.91 -3.33 3.06
N LEU A 514 8.10 -4.65 3.21
CA LEU A 514 8.48 -5.53 2.10
C LEU A 514 7.44 -5.44 0.98
N PRO A 515 7.80 -5.36 -0.30
CA PRO A 515 6.83 -5.56 -1.36
C PRO A 515 6.62 -7.03 -1.68
N SER A 516 5.38 -7.31 -2.09
CA SER A 516 4.95 -8.58 -2.64
C SER A 516 5.70 -9.01 -3.92
N PRO A 517 5.74 -10.32 -4.22
CA PRO A 517 6.04 -10.92 -5.52
C PRO A 517 5.07 -10.64 -6.63
N LEU A 518 4.09 -9.75 -6.46
CA LEU A 518 3.02 -9.62 -7.42
C LEU A 518 3.34 -8.65 -8.54
N ALA A 519 4.55 -8.80 -9.08
CA ALA A 519 4.78 -8.65 -10.52
C ALA A 519 3.84 -9.57 -11.34
N ARG A 520 3.15 -10.53 -10.71
CA ARG A 520 2.16 -11.45 -11.33
C ARG A 520 0.88 -10.80 -11.78
N VAL A 521 0.49 -9.68 -11.16
CA VAL A 521 -0.83 -9.08 -11.42
C VAL A 521 -0.72 -7.66 -11.92
N THR A 522 0.39 -7.39 -12.58
CA THR A 522 0.53 -6.21 -13.39
C THR A 522 1.33 -6.58 -14.61
N LEU A 523 0.75 -7.47 -15.41
CA LEU A 523 0.94 -7.55 -16.86
C LEU A 523 -0.32 -7.01 -17.57
N PHE A 524 -1.09 -6.14 -16.89
CA PHE A 524 -2.32 -5.58 -17.46
C PHE A 524 -2.14 -4.55 -18.56
N SER A 525 -0.92 -4.03 -18.62
CA SER A 525 -0.24 -3.49 -19.80
C SER A 525 -0.68 -4.05 -21.14
N PHE A 526 -0.53 -5.38 -21.22
CA PHE A 526 -0.50 -6.12 -22.46
C PHE A 526 -1.89 -6.38 -23.03
N TYR A 527 -2.94 -6.43 -22.19
CA TYR A 527 -4.28 -6.90 -22.60
C TYR A 527 -4.96 -6.03 -23.64
N ARG A 528 -4.90 -4.71 -23.48
CA ARG A 528 -5.49 -3.78 -24.46
C ARG A 528 -4.52 -3.49 -25.60
N ASN A 529 -3.24 -3.35 -25.29
CA ASN A 529 -2.21 -3.03 -26.28
C ASN A 529 -2.11 -4.15 -27.35
N ALA A 530 -2.39 -5.41 -26.98
CA ALA A 530 -2.50 -6.54 -27.91
C ALA A 530 -3.58 -6.42 -28.98
N CYS A 531 -4.47 -5.42 -28.93
CA CYS A 531 -5.57 -5.25 -29.88
C CYS A 531 -5.68 -3.82 -30.44
N LEU A 532 -4.57 -3.09 -30.53
CA LEU A 532 -4.55 -1.73 -31.11
C LEU A 532 -4.15 -1.73 -32.59
N ASP A 533 -4.89 -0.93 -33.36
CA ASP A 533 -4.48 -0.41 -34.67
C ASP A 533 -3.34 0.59 -34.48
N GLU A 534 -2.20 0.37 -35.13
CA GLU A 534 -1.09 1.34 -35.20
C GLU A 534 -1.34 2.48 -36.22
N ASP A 535 -2.45 2.46 -36.97
CA ASP A 535 -2.65 3.35 -38.11
C ASP A 535 -3.70 4.45 -37.86
N GLU A 536 -3.37 5.45 -37.05
CA GLU A 536 -3.92 6.80 -37.24
C GLU A 536 -2.81 7.85 -37.21
N HIS A 537 -2.03 7.91 -38.29
CA HIS A 537 -1.32 9.12 -38.69
C HIS A 537 -2.31 10.12 -39.30
N PRO A 538 -2.50 11.34 -38.74
CA PRO A 538 -3.30 12.35 -39.42
C PRO A 538 -2.46 12.98 -40.53
N HIS A 539 -2.67 12.54 -41.76
CA HIS A 539 -2.23 13.27 -42.95
C HIS A 539 -2.86 14.67 -42.96
N LEU A 540 -2.00 15.67 -42.84
CA LEU A 540 -2.24 17.07 -43.19
C LEU A 540 -2.90 17.17 -44.57
N ARG A 541 -4.20 17.50 -44.62
CA ARG A 541 -4.80 18.15 -45.80
C ARG A 541 -4.91 19.64 -45.56
N LYS A 542 -4.25 20.39 -46.44
CA LYS A 542 -4.23 21.83 -46.53
C LYS A 542 -5.49 22.38 -47.22
N HIS A 543 -5.95 23.53 -46.71
CA HIS A 543 -6.62 24.67 -47.37
C HIS A 543 -8.12 24.61 -47.75
N PRO A 544 -8.81 25.77 -47.93
CA PRO A 544 -8.44 27.17 -47.61
C PRO A 544 -9.54 28.03 -46.91
N PHE A 545 -9.07 29.17 -46.37
CA PHE A 545 -9.72 30.47 -46.10
C PHE A 545 -11.21 30.68 -46.41
N SER A 546 -11.92 31.26 -45.44
CA SER A 546 -12.98 32.25 -45.67
C SER A 546 -13.08 33.21 -44.48
N THR A 547 -12.90 34.50 -44.79
CA THR A 547 -13.02 35.70 -43.96
C THR A 547 -14.43 35.93 -43.42
N GLY A 548 -14.57 36.56 -42.26
CA GLY A 548 -15.85 37.07 -41.77
C GLY A 548 -15.74 37.81 -40.44
N SER A 549 -15.46 39.12 -40.52
CA SER A 549 -15.58 40.09 -39.43
C SER A 549 -17.02 40.25 -38.95
N GLN A 550 -17.25 40.42 -37.65
CA GLN A 550 -18.23 41.37 -37.09
C GLN A 550 -18.18 41.40 -35.54
N THR A 551 -17.67 42.50 -35.00
CA THR A 551 -18.23 43.14 -33.78
C THR A 551 -19.06 44.34 -34.25
N PRO A 552 -20.07 44.82 -33.49
CA PRO A 552 -19.77 45.88 -32.51
C PRO A 552 -20.67 45.92 -31.25
N SER A 553 -20.02 46.23 -30.12
CA SER A 553 -20.39 47.17 -29.03
C SER A 553 -21.86 47.60 -28.78
N ASN A 554 -22.26 47.58 -27.49
CA ASN A 554 -22.48 48.79 -26.65
C ASN A 554 -22.74 48.37 -25.18
N LEU A 555 -22.00 48.85 -24.16
CA LEU A 555 -21.88 50.19 -23.54
C LEU A 555 -22.99 50.51 -22.52
N LEU A 556 -22.59 50.70 -21.24
CA LEU A 556 -22.90 51.82 -20.31
C LEU A 556 -22.87 51.33 -18.85
N ARG A 557 -21.82 51.67 -18.09
CA ARG A 557 -21.67 52.85 -17.20
C ARG A 557 -22.36 52.67 -15.84
N PHE A 558 -21.58 52.69 -14.76
CA PHE A 558 -21.63 53.78 -13.78
C PHE A 558 -20.29 53.93 -13.05
N THR A 559 -19.97 55.18 -12.75
CA THR A 559 -18.70 55.74 -12.28
C THR A 559 -18.75 56.14 -10.80
N ARG A 560 -17.57 56.20 -10.15
CA ARG A 560 -17.21 56.98 -8.93
C ARG A 560 -17.84 56.46 -7.63
N ASP A 561 -17.13 56.26 -6.51
CA ASP A 561 -16.05 57.03 -5.90
C ASP A 561 -15.00 56.12 -5.21
N HIS A 562 -13.73 56.52 -5.20
CA HIS A 562 -12.98 56.73 -3.94
C HIS A 562 -11.58 57.28 -4.20
N GLN A 563 -11.23 58.26 -3.39
CA GLN A 563 -9.99 59.01 -3.38
C GLN A 563 -9.38 58.83 -1.97
N GLY A 564 -8.12 58.42 -1.92
CA GLY A 564 -7.25 58.50 -0.75
C GLY A 564 -7.22 57.25 0.15
N MET A 565 -6.13 56.49 0.11
CA MET A 565 -4.99 56.64 1.05
C MET A 565 -4.08 55.40 0.94
N ALA A 566 -2.77 55.66 0.92
CA ALA A 566 -1.74 54.66 1.09
C ALA A 566 -1.86 54.00 2.48
N ALA A 567 -1.76 52.68 2.52
CA ALA A 567 -1.23 51.92 3.65
C ALA A 567 -0.92 50.50 3.14
N GLU A 568 0.37 50.22 3.02
CA GLU A 568 0.88 48.85 3.07
C GLU A 568 0.45 48.23 4.41
N GLU A 569 -0.25 47.09 4.37
CA GLU A 569 -0.28 46.20 5.53
C GLU A 569 0.95 45.30 5.45
N ASP A 570 2.04 45.80 6.03
CA ASP A 570 3.13 45.00 6.58
C ASP A 570 2.51 43.97 7.55
N ILE A 571 2.51 42.69 7.16
CA ILE A 571 2.34 41.61 8.12
C ILE A 571 3.65 41.54 8.89
N ASP A 572 3.65 42.20 10.03
CA ASP A 572 4.81 42.39 10.89
C ASP A 572 5.47 41.06 11.29
N LEU A 573 6.61 40.79 10.64
CA LEU A 573 7.50 39.65 10.90
C LEU A 573 7.94 39.60 12.38
N SER A 574 7.89 40.72 13.11
CA SER A 574 8.18 40.76 14.55
C SER A 574 7.10 40.04 15.37
N THR A 575 5.85 40.05 14.92
CA THR A 575 4.70 39.43 15.61
C THR A 575 4.73 37.91 15.44
N LEU A 576 5.12 37.41 14.26
CA LEU A 576 5.33 35.97 14.00
C LEU A 576 6.55 35.42 14.75
N THR A 577 7.64 36.20 14.83
CA THR A 577 8.86 35.79 15.56
C THR A 577 8.63 35.79 17.07
N SER A 578 7.81 36.73 17.57
CA SER A 578 7.34 36.79 18.97
C SER A 578 6.49 35.57 19.33
N GLN A 579 5.52 35.21 18.49
CA GLN A 579 4.66 34.03 18.68
C GLN A 579 5.44 32.71 18.62
N LEU A 580 6.44 32.60 17.74
CA LEU A 580 7.31 31.43 17.64
C LEU A 580 8.24 31.30 18.87
N SER A 581 8.76 32.43 19.38
CA SER A 581 9.58 32.41 20.59
C SER A 581 8.75 32.07 21.84
N GLN A 582 7.49 32.54 21.92
CA GLN A 582 6.57 32.20 23.00
C GLN A 582 6.19 30.72 22.99
N THR A 583 5.92 30.14 21.82
CA THR A 583 5.63 28.69 21.71
C THR A 583 6.86 27.85 22.05
N HIS A 584 8.06 28.27 21.66
CA HIS A 584 9.31 27.61 22.05
C HIS A 584 9.60 27.71 23.56
N LEU A 585 9.28 28.85 24.20
CA LEU A 585 9.38 29.02 25.65
C LEU A 585 8.36 28.19 26.41
N VAL A 586 7.14 28.04 25.90
CA VAL A 586 6.10 27.18 26.48
C VAL A 586 6.52 25.71 26.39
N TRP A 587 6.99 25.26 25.22
CA TRP A 587 7.52 23.90 25.02
C TRP A 587 8.72 23.59 25.93
N LYS A 588 9.64 24.54 26.08
CA LYS A 588 10.79 24.38 26.98
C LYS A 588 10.35 24.28 28.44
N LYS A 589 9.36 25.09 28.87
CA LYS A 589 8.80 25.02 30.22
C LYS A 589 8.07 23.71 30.48
N GLU A 590 7.37 23.19 29.47
CA GLU A 590 6.66 21.90 29.55
C GLU A 590 7.64 20.72 29.61
N MET A 591 8.75 20.80 28.85
CA MET A 591 9.85 19.84 28.93
C MET A 591 10.57 19.89 30.27
N GLU A 592 10.84 21.07 30.83
CA GLU A 592 11.43 21.21 32.18
C GLU A 592 10.46 20.72 33.27
N GLN A 593 9.14 20.88 33.08
CA GLN A 593 8.10 20.35 33.96
C GLN A 593 7.96 18.82 33.87
N ARG A 594 8.13 18.25 32.68
CA ARG A 594 8.18 16.80 32.47
C ARG A 594 9.47 16.21 33.02
N GLN A 595 10.60 16.90 32.87
CA GLN A 595 11.89 16.51 33.42
C GLN A 595 11.86 16.50 34.95
N THR A 596 11.25 17.51 35.59
CA THR A 596 11.06 17.50 37.05
C THR A 596 10.13 16.40 37.53
N GLN A 597 9.11 15.99 36.75
CA GLN A 597 8.31 14.80 37.07
C GLN A 597 9.11 13.51 36.94
N VAL A 598 10.00 13.41 35.95
CA VAL A 598 10.93 12.29 35.79
C VAL A 598 11.93 12.25 36.94
N ASP A 599 12.48 13.38 37.36
CA ASP A 599 13.42 13.48 38.49
C ASP A 599 12.74 13.13 39.82
N VAL A 600 11.47 13.51 40.01
CA VAL A 600 10.64 13.09 41.16
C VAL A 600 10.36 11.59 41.12
N LEU A 601 10.11 11.02 39.94
CA LEU A 601 9.95 9.58 39.78
C LEU A 601 11.27 8.84 39.99
N GLN A 602 12.41 9.41 39.60
CA GLN A 602 13.75 8.87 39.85
C GLN A 602 14.13 8.96 41.33
N ALA A 603 13.75 10.04 42.01
CA ALA A 603 13.90 10.20 43.46
C ALA A 603 13.03 9.18 44.21
N LYS A 604 11.78 8.97 43.78
CA LYS A 604 10.91 7.91 44.32
C LYS A 604 11.42 6.51 44.01
N LEU A 605 12.02 6.29 42.83
CA LEU A 605 12.67 5.03 42.48
C LEU A 605 13.89 4.79 43.37
N MET A 606 14.67 5.82 43.68
CA MET A 606 15.80 5.77 44.63
C MET A 606 15.34 5.55 46.07
N GLU A 607 14.21 6.14 46.47
CA GLU A 607 13.60 5.94 47.79
C GLU A 607 13.06 4.50 47.94
N VAL A 608 12.45 3.97 46.88
CA VAL A 608 12.07 2.55 46.78
C VAL A 608 13.30 1.64 46.78
N ARG A 609 14.38 2.02 46.09
CA ARG A 609 15.66 1.30 46.10
C ARG A 609 16.30 1.29 47.49
N ALA A 610 16.21 2.40 48.24
CA ALA A 610 16.66 2.51 49.62
C ALA A 610 15.76 1.73 50.60
N CYS A 611 14.45 1.65 50.37
CA CYS A 611 13.54 0.78 51.12
C CYS A 611 13.82 -0.71 50.86
N ILE A 612 14.21 -1.07 49.64
CA ILE A 612 14.61 -2.44 49.29
C ILE A 612 15.96 -2.79 49.93
N GLN A 613 16.88 -1.83 50.06
CA GLN A 613 18.19 -2.04 50.70
C GLN A 613 18.12 -2.06 52.24
N GLY A 614 17.16 -1.35 52.86
CA GLY A 614 16.87 -1.45 54.29
C GLY A 614 16.14 -2.75 54.68
N SER A 615 15.46 -3.39 53.73
CA SER A 615 14.72 -4.65 53.94
C SER A 615 15.62 -5.89 53.95
N GLU A 616 16.85 -5.81 53.46
CA GLU A 616 17.73 -6.98 53.31
C GLU A 616 18.40 -7.41 54.63
N GLU A 617 18.46 -6.50 55.62
CA GLU A 617 19.14 -6.74 56.90
C GLU A 617 18.18 -7.28 57.99
N ASP A 618 16.89 -6.97 57.90
CA ASP A 618 15.86 -7.54 58.79
C ASP A 618 15.38 -8.92 58.34
N SER A 619 15.32 -9.19 57.02
CA SER A 619 15.01 -10.52 56.49
C SER A 619 16.10 -11.56 56.80
N LYS A 620 17.37 -11.14 56.89
CA LYS A 620 18.49 -12.03 57.29
C LYS A 620 18.42 -12.42 58.76
N LYS A 621 17.92 -11.55 59.65
CA LYS A 621 17.76 -11.87 61.08
C LYS A 621 16.61 -12.85 61.32
N GLU A 622 15.49 -12.71 60.61
CA GLU A 622 14.38 -13.67 60.69
C GLU A 622 14.72 -15.03 60.08
N LEU A 623 15.44 -15.06 58.95
CA LEU A 623 15.89 -16.30 58.33
C LEU A 623 16.88 -17.08 59.22
N ASP A 624 17.78 -16.37 59.93
CA ASP A 624 18.76 -17.01 60.82
C ASP A 624 18.12 -17.53 62.13
N VAL A 625 17.04 -16.89 62.60
CA VAL A 625 16.22 -17.39 63.72
C VAL A 625 15.38 -18.60 63.31
N LEU A 626 14.80 -18.59 62.11
CA LEU A 626 14.07 -19.74 61.56
C LEU A 626 15.00 -20.92 61.25
N TRP A 627 16.20 -20.66 60.72
CA TRP A 627 17.21 -21.68 60.43
C TRP A 627 17.77 -22.34 61.71
N ARG A 628 17.94 -21.57 62.80
CA ARG A 628 18.30 -22.13 64.13
C ARG A 628 17.18 -22.97 64.74
N ARG A 629 15.91 -22.59 64.56
CA ARG A 629 14.75 -23.39 65.02
C ARG A 629 14.59 -24.70 64.22
N VAL A 630 14.78 -24.64 62.90
CA VAL A 630 14.76 -25.83 62.03
C VAL A 630 15.92 -26.79 62.34
N LYS A 631 17.14 -26.28 62.60
CA LYS A 631 18.25 -27.13 63.06
C LYS A 631 18.00 -27.77 64.43
N THR A 632 17.38 -27.05 65.35
CA THR A 632 17.03 -27.56 66.69
C THR A 632 15.95 -28.65 66.60
N MET A 633 14.92 -28.44 65.78
CA MET A 633 13.87 -29.43 65.51
C MET A 633 14.40 -30.66 64.75
N ALA A 634 15.30 -30.49 63.79
CA ALA A 634 15.93 -31.60 63.07
C ALA A 634 16.81 -32.46 64.00
N THR A 635 17.49 -31.84 64.97
CA THR A 635 18.31 -32.56 65.96
C THR A 635 17.43 -33.33 66.96
N LEU A 636 16.31 -32.74 67.41
CA LEU A 636 15.30 -33.40 68.25
C LEU A 636 14.59 -34.55 67.53
N LEU A 637 14.26 -34.39 66.25
CA LEU A 637 13.68 -35.45 65.41
C LEU A 637 14.67 -36.60 65.19
N THR A 638 15.95 -36.30 65.03
CA THR A 638 17.00 -37.32 64.88
C THR A 638 17.23 -38.08 66.19
N TYR A 639 17.19 -37.38 67.33
CA TYR A 639 17.25 -37.98 68.67
C TYR A 639 16.03 -38.89 68.95
N LEU A 640 14.81 -38.41 68.65
CA LEU A 640 13.56 -39.19 68.79
C LEU A 640 13.51 -40.39 67.84
N LYS A 641 14.00 -40.25 66.61
CA LYS A 641 14.12 -41.36 65.64
C LYS A 641 15.16 -42.40 66.07
N SER A 642 16.22 -41.99 66.77
CA SER A 642 17.19 -42.91 67.37
C SER A 642 16.61 -43.66 68.59
N LYS A 643 15.79 -42.98 69.40
CA LYS A 643 15.11 -43.59 70.56
C LYS A 643 13.96 -44.52 70.16
N ALA A 644 13.22 -44.17 69.10
CA ALA A 644 12.19 -45.01 68.50
C ALA A 644 12.77 -46.27 67.82
N ARG A 645 13.98 -46.20 67.26
CA ARG A 645 14.71 -47.39 66.75
C ARG A 645 15.12 -48.38 67.86
N ILE A 646 15.33 -47.91 69.10
CA ILE A 646 15.68 -48.76 70.25
C ILE A 646 14.44 -49.49 70.81
N MET A 647 13.21 -49.02 70.52
CA MET A 647 11.97 -49.59 71.05
C MET A 647 11.23 -50.54 70.07
N ALA A 648 11.79 -50.78 68.89
CA ALA A 648 11.16 -51.62 67.86
C ALA A 648 11.64 -53.09 67.94
N VAL A 649 11.10 -53.87 68.88
CA VAL A 649 11.04 -55.33 68.69
C VAL A 649 9.82 -55.63 67.80
N PRO A 650 10.00 -55.99 66.51
CA PRO A 650 8.94 -55.96 65.50
C PRO A 650 8.18 -57.29 65.45
N HIS A 651 7.53 -57.69 66.54
CA HIS A 651 6.64 -58.87 66.50
C HIS A 651 5.37 -58.79 67.36
N LEU A 652 5.07 -57.67 68.01
CA LEU A 652 3.90 -57.55 68.91
C LEU A 652 2.87 -56.46 68.56
N ALA A 653 3.16 -55.55 67.64
CA ALA A 653 2.25 -54.44 67.33
C ALA A 653 1.14 -54.78 66.32
N HIS A 654 1.30 -55.82 65.49
CA HIS A 654 0.25 -56.23 64.53
C HIS A 654 -0.78 -57.20 65.12
N THR A 655 -0.50 -57.81 66.27
CA THR A 655 -1.39 -58.81 66.88
C THR A 655 -2.28 -58.25 68.00
N SER A 656 -2.00 -57.04 68.51
CA SER A 656 -2.71 -56.49 69.69
C SER A 656 -3.77 -55.41 69.41
N CYS A 657 -3.78 -54.76 68.24
CA CYS A 657 -4.70 -53.62 67.99
C CYS A 657 -5.88 -53.89 67.04
N GLY A 658 -5.95 -55.06 66.39
CA GLY A 658 -7.16 -55.49 65.66
C GLY A 658 -7.71 -54.54 64.60
N ILE A 659 -6.85 -53.75 63.95
CA ILE A 659 -7.25 -52.78 62.90
C ILE A 659 -7.29 -53.49 61.54
N LYS A 660 -8.36 -53.28 60.77
CA LYS A 660 -8.52 -53.80 59.40
C LYS A 660 -8.75 -52.64 58.43
N GLN A 661 -8.37 -52.84 57.17
CA GLN A 661 -8.62 -51.88 56.09
C GLN A 661 -9.87 -52.30 55.32
N LEU A 662 -10.87 -51.42 55.24
CA LEU A 662 -12.11 -51.67 54.50
C LEU A 662 -12.20 -50.76 53.28
N GLU A 663 -12.43 -51.35 52.11
CA GLU A 663 -12.42 -50.64 50.83
C GLU A 663 -13.60 -49.66 50.74
N GLY A 664 -13.30 -48.38 50.49
CA GLY A 664 -14.26 -47.28 50.45
C GLY A 664 -14.42 -46.47 51.74
N VAL A 665 -13.99 -46.97 52.91
CA VAL A 665 -14.16 -46.29 54.22
C VAL A 665 -12.82 -46.00 54.93
N GLY A 666 -11.75 -46.72 54.61
CA GLY A 666 -10.42 -46.53 55.20
C GLY A 666 -10.13 -47.48 56.37
N LEU A 667 -9.15 -47.13 57.22
CA LEU A 667 -8.73 -47.94 58.38
C LEU A 667 -9.79 -47.90 59.49
N VAL A 668 -10.21 -49.08 59.97
CA VAL A 668 -11.27 -49.28 60.98
C VAL A 668 -10.80 -50.15 62.14
N ASP A 669 -11.30 -49.88 63.35
CA ASP A 669 -10.97 -50.64 64.55
C ASP A 669 -11.62 -52.03 64.60
N LYS A 670 -11.37 -52.81 65.68
CA LYS A 670 -11.89 -54.17 65.87
C LYS A 670 -13.42 -54.28 65.86
N ASN A 671 -14.14 -53.17 66.04
CA ASN A 671 -15.60 -53.08 66.04
C ASN A 671 -16.16 -52.46 64.74
N GLY A 672 -15.30 -52.12 63.78
CA GLY A 672 -15.69 -51.57 62.47
C GLY A 672 -15.87 -50.04 62.43
N THR A 673 -15.38 -49.33 63.45
CA THR A 673 -15.55 -47.86 63.55
C THR A 673 -14.46 -47.12 62.75
N PRO A 674 -14.81 -46.16 61.87
CA PRO A 674 -13.82 -45.39 61.10
C PRO A 674 -12.99 -44.47 62.00
N LEU A 675 -11.66 -44.45 61.82
CA LEU A 675 -10.75 -43.60 62.61
C LEU A 675 -11.11 -42.09 62.56
N SER A 676 -11.82 -41.63 61.53
CA SER A 676 -12.29 -40.25 61.38
C SER A 676 -13.39 -39.85 62.37
N SER A 677 -14.03 -40.82 63.03
CA SER A 677 -15.11 -40.58 64.01
C SER A 677 -14.63 -40.54 65.47
N TRP A 678 -13.32 -40.70 65.71
CA TRP A 678 -12.76 -40.57 67.05
C TRP A 678 -12.76 -39.11 67.50
N SER A 679 -13.33 -38.87 68.68
CA SER A 679 -13.42 -37.54 69.28
C SER A 679 -12.03 -36.91 69.45
N LYS A 680 -11.86 -35.66 69.01
CA LYS A 680 -10.64 -34.86 69.22
C LYS A 680 -10.42 -34.44 70.68
N ASN A 681 -11.45 -34.53 71.52
CA ASN A 681 -11.38 -34.21 72.95
C ASN A 681 -11.76 -35.44 73.78
N ALA A 682 -10.79 -35.95 74.55
CA ALA A 682 -11.07 -36.85 75.65
C ALA A 682 -11.25 -35.99 76.91
N ASP A 683 -12.47 -35.93 77.41
CA ASP A 683 -12.79 -35.32 78.70
C ASP A 683 -12.31 -36.28 79.81
N LEU A 684 -11.31 -35.86 80.57
CA LEU A 684 -10.71 -36.67 81.65
C LEU A 684 -11.49 -36.57 82.97
N SER A 685 -12.72 -36.06 82.93
CA SER A 685 -13.51 -35.75 84.12
C SER A 685 -14.55 -36.80 84.53
N SER A 686 -14.70 -37.91 83.80
CA SER A 686 -15.64 -38.99 84.18
C SER A 686 -14.92 -40.25 84.68
N PHE A 687 -14.33 -40.16 85.86
CA PHE A 687 -14.01 -41.35 86.67
C PHE A 687 -14.48 -41.13 88.09
N ASP A 688 -15.79 -40.95 88.25
CA ASP A 688 -16.44 -41.21 89.52
C ASP A 688 -17.76 -41.93 89.29
N SER A 689 -17.82 -43.13 89.86
CA SER A 689 -18.99 -44.00 90.09
C SER A 689 -19.63 -44.77 88.92
N LEU A 690 -20.02 -46.00 89.31
CA LEU A 690 -20.98 -46.95 88.70
C LEU A 690 -20.36 -47.98 87.71
N ASP A 691 -20.59 -49.30 87.83
CA ASP A 691 -21.56 -50.04 88.64
C ASP A 691 -21.01 -51.36 89.21
N ASP A 692 -21.40 -51.64 90.45
CA ASP A 692 -21.12 -52.82 91.27
C ASP A 692 -21.71 -54.15 90.73
N GLU A 693 -22.33 -54.15 89.54
CA GLU A 693 -22.96 -55.35 88.98
C GLU A 693 -22.03 -56.25 88.17
N SER A 694 -20.87 -55.76 87.71
CA SER A 694 -19.91 -56.59 86.95
C SER A 694 -18.96 -57.41 87.84
N TRP A 695 -18.90 -57.11 89.14
CA TRP A 695 -18.00 -57.77 90.10
C TRP A 695 -18.57 -59.04 90.77
N LEU A 696 -19.87 -59.31 90.58
CA LEU A 696 -20.54 -60.48 91.15
C LEU A 696 -20.42 -61.76 90.31
N GLU A 697 -20.11 -61.65 89.02
CA GLU A 697 -19.86 -62.83 88.16
C GLU A 697 -18.44 -63.39 88.29
N ILE A 698 -17.45 -62.56 88.64
CA ILE A 698 -16.05 -62.99 88.79
C ILE A 698 -15.81 -63.65 90.16
N ARG A 699 -16.57 -63.27 91.19
CA ARG A 699 -16.46 -63.83 92.56
C ARG A 699 -16.86 -65.31 92.68
N LYS A 700 -17.49 -65.89 91.66
CA LYS A 700 -18.01 -67.27 91.69
C LYS A 700 -17.08 -68.34 91.10
N ARG A 701 -15.90 -68.00 90.55
CA ARG A 701 -15.06 -69.00 89.87
C ARG A 701 -13.68 -69.33 90.43
N HIS A 702 -13.12 -68.60 91.39
CA HIS A 702 -11.85 -69.01 92.00
C HIS A 702 -11.89 -68.91 93.53
N GLY A 703 -11.54 -70.03 94.16
CA GLY A 703 -11.51 -70.22 95.61
C GLY A 703 -10.37 -69.46 96.29
N SER A 704 -10.55 -69.34 97.61
CA SER A 704 -9.71 -68.68 98.63
C SER A 704 -8.35 -68.14 98.15
N PHE A 705 -8.29 -66.82 98.03
CA PHE A 705 -7.07 -66.06 98.28
C PHE A 705 -7.37 -65.04 99.37
N ASP A 706 -6.38 -64.81 100.22
CA ASP A 706 -6.44 -64.06 101.46
C ASP A 706 -6.95 -62.62 101.25
N GLU A 707 -7.59 -62.04 102.27
CA GLU A 707 -8.29 -60.74 102.19
C GLU A 707 -7.36 -59.54 101.93
N GLN A 708 -6.04 -59.76 101.87
CA GLN A 708 -5.02 -58.79 101.51
C GLN A 708 -4.49 -58.89 100.05
N ASP A 709 -4.67 -60.02 99.36
CA ASP A 709 -4.15 -60.18 97.97
C ASP A 709 -5.15 -59.71 96.91
N GLY A 710 -6.46 -59.71 97.20
CA GLY A 710 -7.50 -59.24 96.28
C GLY A 710 -7.51 -57.73 96.07
N ALA A 711 -7.22 -56.95 97.13
CA ALA A 711 -7.11 -55.49 97.05
C ALA A 711 -5.86 -55.07 96.25
N TYR A 712 -4.74 -55.77 96.44
CA TYR A 712 -3.48 -55.50 95.75
C TYR A 712 -3.56 -55.83 94.25
N ILE A 713 -4.16 -56.96 93.87
CA ILE A 713 -4.37 -57.32 92.45
C ILE A 713 -5.39 -56.38 91.78
N GLY A 714 -6.43 -55.94 92.50
CA GLY A 714 -7.40 -54.95 92.03
C GLY A 714 -6.77 -53.59 91.73
N GLU A 715 -5.87 -53.10 92.60
CA GLU A 715 -5.12 -51.85 92.38
C GLU A 715 -4.11 -51.98 91.24
N ILE A 716 -3.44 -53.13 91.08
CA ILE A 716 -2.53 -53.38 89.96
C ILE A 716 -3.30 -53.40 88.64
N LEU A 717 -4.45 -54.08 88.57
CA LEU A 717 -5.27 -54.11 87.35
C LEU A 717 -5.84 -52.73 87.01
N LYS A 718 -6.25 -51.94 88.01
CA LYS A 718 -6.65 -50.53 87.79
C LYS A 718 -5.49 -49.68 87.27
N SER A 719 -4.30 -49.87 87.81
CA SER A 719 -3.09 -49.16 87.38
C SER A 719 -2.67 -49.56 85.96
N VAL A 720 -2.74 -50.85 85.64
CA VAL A 720 -2.44 -51.37 84.30
C VAL A 720 -3.47 -50.91 83.27
N GLN A 721 -4.76 -50.90 83.62
CA GLN A 721 -5.82 -50.39 82.73
C GLN A 721 -5.64 -48.87 82.50
N MET A 722 -5.36 -48.10 83.55
CA MET A 722 -5.11 -46.67 83.44
C MET A 722 -3.87 -46.38 82.56
N VAL A 723 -2.80 -47.17 82.70
CA VAL A 723 -1.61 -47.06 81.85
C VAL A 723 -1.92 -47.47 80.40
N ALA A 724 -2.72 -48.51 80.19
CA ALA A 724 -3.13 -48.96 78.87
C ALA A 724 -3.99 -47.90 78.15
N ASP A 725 -4.96 -47.29 78.84
CA ASP A 725 -5.84 -46.26 78.29
C ASP A 725 -5.07 -44.96 77.98
N VAL A 726 -4.08 -44.61 78.81
CA VAL A 726 -3.16 -43.48 78.55
C VAL A 726 -2.27 -43.78 77.35
N MET A 727 -1.71 -45.00 77.25
CA MET A 727 -0.91 -45.39 76.08
C MET A 727 -1.74 -45.42 74.81
N GLU A 728 -2.97 -45.93 74.86
CA GLU A 728 -3.88 -45.92 73.72
C GLU A 728 -4.17 -44.49 73.28
N THR A 729 -4.48 -43.59 74.21
CA THR A 729 -4.73 -42.17 73.92
C THR A 729 -3.50 -41.48 73.31
N LEU A 730 -2.30 -41.77 73.81
CA LEU A 730 -1.06 -41.22 73.27
C LEU A 730 -0.78 -41.73 71.86
N VAL A 731 -0.99 -43.02 71.59
CA VAL A 731 -0.83 -43.62 70.26
C VAL A 731 -1.83 -43.02 69.27
N LYS A 732 -3.09 -42.83 69.67
CA LYS A 732 -4.10 -42.15 68.83
C LYS A 732 -3.69 -40.73 68.46
N ARG A 733 -3.18 -39.95 69.42
CA ARG A 733 -2.67 -38.59 69.18
C ARG A 733 -1.47 -38.57 68.24
N VAL A 734 -0.55 -39.53 68.38
CA VAL A 734 0.62 -39.63 67.49
C VAL A 734 0.20 -39.96 66.07
N ILE A 735 -0.70 -40.92 65.87
CA ILE A 735 -1.19 -41.30 64.54
C ILE A 735 -1.94 -40.13 63.87
N MET A 736 -2.77 -39.39 64.64
CA MET A 736 -3.45 -38.20 64.13
C MET A 736 -2.47 -37.09 63.74
N ALA A 737 -1.43 -36.85 64.56
CA ALA A 737 -0.39 -35.88 64.25
C ALA A 737 0.44 -36.30 63.02
N GLU A 738 0.73 -37.58 62.84
CA GLU A 738 1.42 -38.09 61.64
C GLU A 738 0.56 -37.93 60.37
N ALA A 739 -0.75 -38.15 60.46
CA ALA A 739 -1.66 -37.94 59.33
C ALA A 739 -1.80 -36.45 58.96
N GLU A 740 -1.98 -35.56 59.96
CA GLU A 740 -2.08 -34.12 59.72
C GLU A 740 -0.76 -33.54 59.17
N THR A 741 0.39 -34.03 59.64
CA THR A 741 1.71 -33.61 59.10
C THR A 741 1.98 -34.15 57.70
N ALA A 742 1.46 -35.32 57.33
CA ALA A 742 1.55 -35.83 55.96
C ALA A 742 0.77 -34.96 54.95
N VAL A 743 -0.44 -34.55 55.31
CA VAL A 743 -1.27 -33.64 54.50
C VAL A 743 -0.60 -32.27 54.36
N GLU A 744 -0.05 -31.73 55.44
CA GLU A 744 0.62 -30.42 55.39
C GLU A 744 1.93 -30.47 54.58
N LYS A 745 2.64 -31.60 54.60
CA LYS A 745 3.82 -31.82 53.77
C LYS A 745 3.49 -31.82 52.27
N GLU A 746 2.35 -32.37 51.87
CA GLU A 746 1.90 -32.39 50.48
C GLU A 746 1.55 -30.98 49.97
N LYS A 747 0.90 -30.16 50.81
CA LYS A 747 0.66 -28.74 50.49
C LYS A 747 1.97 -27.96 50.32
N VAL A 748 2.94 -28.19 51.20
CA VAL A 748 4.26 -27.53 51.09
C VAL A 748 4.97 -27.93 49.80
N THR A 749 4.90 -29.19 49.38
CA THR A 749 5.49 -29.61 48.09
C THR A 749 4.81 -28.95 46.90
N PHE A 750 3.47 -28.84 46.91
CA PHE A 750 2.73 -28.16 45.86
C PHE A 750 3.08 -26.66 45.79
N SER A 751 3.11 -25.97 46.94
CA SER A 751 3.53 -24.57 47.01
C SER A 751 4.97 -24.37 46.56
N GLN A 752 5.87 -25.32 46.85
CA GLN A 752 7.27 -25.26 46.40
C GLN A 752 7.41 -25.43 44.88
N GLU A 753 6.58 -26.26 44.25
CA GLU A 753 6.49 -26.41 42.79
C GLU A 753 5.98 -25.12 42.14
N GLU A 754 4.97 -24.49 42.73
CA GLU A 754 4.40 -23.23 42.25
C GLU A 754 5.39 -22.07 42.37
N ILE A 755 6.14 -22.01 43.48
CA ILE A 755 7.23 -21.04 43.67
C ILE A 755 8.33 -21.22 42.62
N LYS A 756 8.71 -22.46 42.28
CA LYS A 756 9.69 -22.72 41.20
C LYS A 756 9.20 -22.23 39.84
N LYS A 757 7.93 -22.47 39.51
CA LYS A 757 7.32 -21.97 38.25
C LYS A 757 7.32 -20.45 38.20
N LYS A 758 6.93 -19.78 39.30
CA LYS A 758 6.94 -18.32 39.40
C LYS A 758 8.36 -17.74 39.35
N ALA A 759 9.34 -18.39 39.97
CA ALA A 759 10.75 -17.98 39.90
C ALA A 759 11.27 -18.03 38.46
N HIS A 760 11.00 -19.10 37.71
CA HIS A 760 11.39 -19.21 36.31
C HIS A 760 10.69 -18.15 35.42
N GLN A 761 9.42 -17.84 35.71
CA GLN A 761 8.69 -16.79 35.02
C GLN A 761 9.30 -15.40 35.29
N ILE A 762 9.73 -15.12 36.52
CA ILE A 762 10.41 -13.88 36.90
C ILE A 762 11.77 -13.77 36.21
N GLU A 763 12.55 -14.85 36.14
CA GLU A 763 13.85 -14.88 35.46
C GLU A 763 13.70 -14.59 33.96
N ASN A 764 12.69 -15.17 33.31
CA ASN A 764 12.37 -14.89 31.90
C ASN A 764 11.91 -13.42 31.70
N MET A 765 11.10 -12.89 32.62
CA MET A 765 10.72 -11.48 32.60
C MET A 765 11.93 -10.55 32.80
N SER A 766 12.88 -10.92 33.65
CA SER A 766 14.13 -10.17 33.86
C SER A 766 14.97 -10.13 32.60
N SER A 767 15.13 -11.27 31.91
CA SER A 767 15.84 -11.35 30.62
C SER A 767 15.20 -10.45 29.56
N LYS A 768 13.86 -10.45 29.47
CA LYS A 768 13.13 -9.56 28.56
C LYS A 768 13.30 -8.08 28.93
N LEU A 769 13.38 -7.76 30.22
CA LEU A 769 13.59 -6.39 30.67
C LEU A 769 14.99 -5.88 30.28
N GLU A 770 16.03 -6.72 30.40
CA GLU A 770 17.38 -6.38 29.95
C GLU A 770 17.47 -6.21 28.42
N GLU A 771 16.74 -7.03 27.65
CA GLU A 771 16.62 -6.86 26.20
C GLU A 771 15.92 -5.55 25.84
N MET A 772 14.84 -5.20 26.54
CA MET A 772 14.14 -3.92 26.38
C MET A 772 15.04 -2.73 26.74
N GLU A 773 15.88 -2.84 27.77
CA GLU A 773 16.84 -1.80 28.13
C GLU A 773 17.93 -1.62 27.06
N ARG A 774 18.47 -2.72 26.51
CA ARG A 774 19.40 -2.67 25.37
C ARG A 774 18.74 -2.09 24.12
N PHE A 775 17.48 -2.43 23.86
CA PHE A 775 16.71 -1.88 22.76
C PHE A 775 16.46 -0.36 22.93
N ALA A 776 16.13 0.09 24.14
CA ALA A 776 15.95 1.50 24.45
C ALA A 776 17.25 2.30 24.29
N LEU A 777 18.39 1.74 24.73
CA LEU A 777 19.72 2.32 24.51
C LEU A 777 20.08 2.42 23.02
N GLY A 778 19.82 1.36 22.25
CA GLY A 778 20.01 1.36 20.80
C GLY A 778 19.14 2.41 20.09
N THR A 779 17.87 2.52 20.51
CA THR A 779 16.93 3.52 19.96
C THR A 779 17.37 4.94 20.27
N ASN A 780 17.88 5.20 21.48
CA ASN A 780 18.43 6.52 21.84
C ASN A 780 19.66 6.88 21.01
N CYS A 781 20.54 5.92 20.69
CA CYS A 781 21.68 6.17 19.81
C CYS A 781 21.20 6.56 18.41
N ILE A 782 20.23 5.82 17.86
CA ILE A 782 19.65 6.11 16.55
C ILE A 782 18.95 7.47 16.54
N LEU A 783 18.20 7.82 17.59
CA LEU A 783 17.54 9.12 17.71
C LEU A 783 18.55 10.28 17.74
N ASN A 784 19.72 10.09 18.35
CA ASN A 784 20.80 11.07 18.34
C ASN A 784 21.45 11.18 16.95
N GLU A 785 21.66 10.07 16.24
CA GLU A 785 22.14 10.10 14.86
C GLU A 785 21.13 10.74 13.90
N MET A 786 19.82 10.47 14.08
CA MET A 786 18.76 11.09 13.30
C MET A 786 18.68 12.59 13.58
N ARG A 787 18.81 13.02 14.84
CA ARG A 787 18.90 14.43 15.20
C ARG A 787 20.06 15.11 14.48
N GLN A 788 21.25 14.49 14.50
CA GLN A 788 22.42 15.05 13.81
C GLN A 788 22.20 15.14 12.30
N ARG A 789 21.62 14.11 11.67
CA ARG A 789 21.29 14.15 10.24
C ARG A 789 20.26 15.21 9.89
N VAL A 790 19.27 15.45 10.76
CA VAL A 790 18.29 16.52 10.57
C VAL A 790 18.96 17.89 10.67
N GLU A 791 19.86 18.09 11.64
CA GLU A 791 20.66 19.31 11.74
C GLU A 791 21.52 19.53 10.49
N ASP A 792 22.22 18.49 10.01
CA ASP A 792 23.01 18.56 8.78
C ASP A 792 22.14 18.87 7.54
N LEU A 793 20.92 18.31 7.48
CA LEU A 793 19.97 18.55 6.39
C LEU A 793 19.41 19.97 6.42
N VAL A 794 19.17 20.52 7.61
CA VAL A 794 18.74 21.92 7.79
C VAL A 794 19.85 22.88 7.36
N ASP A 795 21.10 22.57 7.68
CA ASP A 795 22.26 23.35 7.25
C ASP A 795 22.49 23.28 5.74
N GLU A 796 22.34 22.10 5.12
CA GLU A 796 22.42 21.95 3.66
C GLU A 796 21.27 22.67 2.96
N THR A 797 20.04 22.58 3.49
CA THR A 797 18.87 23.29 2.96
C THR A 797 19.07 24.80 3.04
N SER A 798 19.66 25.29 4.12
CA SER A 798 20.01 26.71 4.27
C SER A 798 21.06 27.14 3.24
N ARG A 799 22.09 26.32 3.00
CA ARG A 799 23.08 26.55 1.94
C ARG A 799 22.49 26.50 0.53
N GLN A 800 21.50 25.66 0.28
CA GLN A 800 20.78 25.61 -1.00
C GLN A 800 19.89 26.82 -1.21
N ARG A 801 19.18 27.30 -0.18
CA ARG A 801 18.40 28.55 -0.23
C ARG A 801 19.28 29.76 -0.52
N GLN A 802 20.47 29.84 0.09
CA GLN A 802 21.44 30.89 -0.20
C GLN A 802 21.84 30.88 -1.69
N ARG A 803 22.21 29.72 -2.23
CA ARG A 803 22.57 29.56 -3.65
C ARG A 803 21.40 29.88 -4.59
N ALA A 804 20.17 29.51 -4.22
CA ALA A 804 18.98 29.87 -4.98
C ALA A 804 18.75 31.39 -5.03
N ALA A 805 18.95 32.10 -3.91
CA ALA A 805 18.84 33.55 -3.86
C ALA A 805 19.93 34.25 -4.69
N GLU A 806 21.16 33.73 -4.67
CA GLU A 806 22.27 34.21 -5.52
C GLU A 806 21.94 34.00 -7.01
N ASN A 807 21.45 32.82 -7.39
CA ASN A 807 21.03 32.52 -8.77
C ASN A 807 19.85 33.40 -9.23
N GLU A 808 18.90 33.70 -8.34
CA GLU A 808 17.78 34.61 -8.65
C GLU A 808 18.27 36.05 -8.88
N GLN A 809 19.28 36.48 -8.13
CA GLN A 809 19.92 37.77 -8.34
C GLN A 809 20.69 37.81 -9.68
N GLU A 810 21.41 36.74 -10.04
CA GLU A 810 22.06 36.64 -11.34
C GLU A 810 21.05 36.62 -12.49
N LEU A 811 19.97 35.85 -12.36
CA LEU A 811 18.90 35.79 -13.36
C LEU A 811 18.25 37.16 -13.56
N SER A 812 18.07 37.92 -12.48
CA SER A 812 17.55 39.30 -12.54
C SER A 812 18.50 40.24 -13.28
N ARG A 813 19.81 40.12 -13.07
CA ARG A 813 20.83 40.88 -13.84
C ARG A 813 20.80 40.52 -15.32
N VAL A 814 20.81 39.22 -15.65
CA VAL A 814 20.76 38.74 -17.04
C VAL A 814 19.48 39.22 -17.73
N LYS A 815 18.34 39.22 -17.04
CA LYS A 815 17.08 39.73 -17.59
C LYS A 815 17.15 41.24 -17.86
N GLN A 816 17.79 42.01 -16.98
CA GLN A 816 18.00 43.44 -17.17
C GLN A 816 18.93 43.73 -18.37
N ASP A 817 20.00 42.94 -18.52
CA ASP A 817 20.90 43.02 -19.67
C ASP A 817 20.20 42.67 -20.97
N PHE A 818 19.30 41.67 -20.96
CA PHE A 818 18.53 41.28 -22.13
C PHE A 818 17.51 42.35 -22.54
N GLU A 819 16.83 43.00 -21.58
CA GLU A 819 15.95 44.15 -21.89
C GLU A 819 16.73 45.36 -22.39
N SER A 820 17.95 45.60 -21.88
CA SER A 820 18.86 46.63 -22.41
C SER A 820 19.27 46.32 -23.85
N LEU A 821 19.65 45.07 -24.13
CA LEU A 821 20.00 44.60 -25.48
C LEU A 821 18.81 44.73 -26.44
N LYS A 822 17.61 44.35 -25.99
CA LYS A 822 16.37 44.50 -26.78
C LYS A 822 16.08 45.96 -27.10
N SER A 823 16.25 46.88 -26.14
CA SER A 823 16.14 48.32 -26.37
C SER A 823 17.17 48.83 -27.38
N TYR A 824 18.41 48.34 -27.28
CA TYR A 824 19.48 48.68 -28.22
C TYR A 824 19.17 48.18 -29.65
N VAL A 825 18.69 46.94 -29.78
CA VAL A 825 18.26 46.36 -31.06
C VAL A 825 17.07 47.14 -31.63
N SER A 826 16.07 47.49 -30.82
CA SER A 826 14.94 48.33 -31.26
C SER A 826 15.41 49.71 -31.73
N SER A 827 16.40 50.30 -31.06
CA SER A 827 17.00 51.57 -31.47
C SER A 827 17.74 51.43 -32.80
N LEU A 828 18.51 50.35 -33.00
CA LEU A 828 19.18 50.05 -34.27
C LEU A 828 18.18 49.81 -35.41
N ILE A 829 17.06 49.14 -35.14
CA ILE A 829 15.98 48.96 -36.12
C ILE A 829 15.39 50.32 -36.50
N SER A 830 15.12 51.19 -35.53
CA SER A 830 14.62 52.55 -35.79
C SER A 830 15.61 53.39 -36.61
N VAL A 831 16.90 53.32 -36.29
CA VAL A 831 17.96 53.98 -37.07
C VAL A 831 18.01 53.43 -38.49
N ARG A 832 17.92 52.10 -38.67
CA ARG A 832 17.87 51.46 -39.99
C ARG A 832 16.65 51.90 -40.79
N GLU A 833 15.48 51.97 -40.18
CA GLU A 833 14.26 52.46 -40.84
C GLU A 833 14.36 53.93 -41.23
N THR A 834 15.01 54.75 -40.40
CA THR A 834 15.28 56.16 -40.70
C THR A 834 16.27 56.31 -41.85
N LEU A 835 17.33 55.49 -41.89
CA LEU A 835 18.30 55.44 -42.99
C LEU A 835 17.64 54.94 -44.29
N LEU A 836 16.80 53.90 -44.23
CA LEU A 836 16.04 53.42 -45.39
C LEU A 836 15.03 54.46 -45.91
N SER A 837 14.48 55.28 -45.01
CA SER A 837 13.62 56.42 -45.37
C SER A 837 14.43 57.55 -46.05
N SER A 838 15.63 57.87 -45.55
CA SER A 838 16.51 58.87 -46.17
C SER A 838 17.05 58.39 -47.52
N GLU A 839 17.34 57.09 -47.67
CA GLU A 839 17.76 56.49 -48.94
C GLU A 839 16.67 56.61 -50.03
N LYS A 840 15.39 56.43 -49.66
CA LYS A 840 14.27 56.71 -50.57
C LYS A 840 14.17 58.20 -50.96
N GLN A 841 14.50 59.11 -50.04
CA GLN A 841 14.59 60.54 -50.36
C GLN A 841 15.77 60.83 -51.30
N PHE A 842 16.94 60.21 -51.09
CA PHE A 842 18.09 60.33 -51.97
C PHE A 842 17.82 59.80 -53.38
N GLN A 843 17.16 58.65 -53.54
CA GLN A 843 16.75 58.14 -54.85
C GLN A 843 15.76 59.07 -55.57
N THR A 844 14.91 59.77 -54.81
CA THR A 844 13.99 60.78 -55.37
C THR A 844 14.76 62.02 -55.83
N ILE A 845 15.77 62.46 -55.05
CA ILE A 845 16.66 63.57 -55.40
C ILE A 845 17.53 63.22 -56.60
N GLU A 846 18.05 61.99 -56.69
CA GLU A 846 18.87 61.51 -57.81
C GLU A 846 18.07 61.51 -59.12
N ARG A 847 16.81 61.05 -59.10
CA ARG A 847 15.90 61.18 -60.26
C ARG A 847 15.62 62.63 -60.66
N LEU A 848 15.52 63.54 -59.70
CA LEU A 848 15.37 64.97 -59.99
C LEU A 848 16.66 65.55 -60.57
N PHE A 849 17.83 65.09 -60.09
CA PHE A 849 19.13 65.50 -60.60
C PHE A 849 19.37 64.98 -62.01
N GLU A 850 19.04 63.73 -62.32
CA GLU A 850 19.10 63.19 -63.69
C GLU A 850 18.20 63.98 -64.65
N ARG A 851 16.98 64.34 -64.22
CA ARG A 851 16.09 65.22 -64.99
C ARG A 851 16.69 66.61 -65.19
N LEU A 852 17.35 67.17 -64.17
CA LEU A 852 18.00 68.47 -64.24
C LEU A 852 19.22 68.44 -65.17
N VAL A 853 20.03 67.38 -65.12
CA VAL A 853 21.17 67.16 -66.00
C VAL A 853 20.68 67.05 -67.44
N ALA A 854 19.69 66.19 -67.73
CA ALA A 854 19.12 66.05 -69.06
C ALA A 854 18.58 67.37 -69.62
N LYS A 855 17.92 68.18 -68.78
CA LYS A 855 17.41 69.50 -69.18
C LYS A 855 18.53 70.51 -69.40
N THR A 856 19.60 70.45 -68.60
CA THR A 856 20.80 71.28 -68.78
C THR A 856 21.49 70.92 -70.10
N THR A 857 21.64 69.64 -70.42
CA THR A 857 22.24 69.20 -71.70
C THR A 857 21.41 69.63 -72.90
N GLN A 858 20.07 69.57 -72.79
CA GLN A 858 19.17 70.08 -73.83
C GLN A 858 19.37 71.60 -74.03
N LEU A 859 19.38 72.37 -72.95
CA LEU A 859 19.57 73.83 -73.01
C LEU A 859 20.96 74.21 -73.53
N GLU A 860 22.00 73.44 -73.23
CA GLU A 860 23.35 73.65 -73.75
C GLU A 860 23.43 73.35 -75.25
N GLY A 861 22.68 72.34 -75.73
CA GLY A 861 22.47 72.09 -77.15
C GLY A 861 21.76 73.24 -77.87
N GLU A 862 20.65 73.74 -77.30
CA GLU A 862 19.92 74.89 -77.81
C GLU A 862 20.78 76.17 -77.81
N LYS A 863 21.59 76.38 -76.76
CA LYS A 863 22.55 77.48 -76.67
C LYS A 863 23.59 77.40 -77.78
N LYS A 864 24.21 76.23 -78.00
CA LYS A 864 25.21 76.04 -79.06
C LYS A 864 24.61 76.27 -80.45
N GLN A 865 23.37 75.84 -80.67
CA GLN A 865 22.65 76.13 -81.90
C GLN A 865 22.43 77.63 -82.10
N LYS A 866 22.02 78.34 -81.05
CA LYS A 866 21.85 79.81 -81.08
C LYS A 866 23.16 80.57 -81.23
N GLU A 867 24.24 80.12 -80.60
CA GLU A 867 25.59 80.69 -80.78
C GLU A 867 26.06 80.54 -82.24
N THR A 868 25.77 79.41 -82.89
CA THR A 868 26.06 79.20 -84.32
C THR A 868 25.25 80.15 -85.21
N GLU A 869 23.97 80.36 -84.88
CA GLU A 869 23.08 81.29 -85.59
C GLU A 869 23.55 82.74 -85.45
N VAL A 870 23.98 83.14 -84.25
CA VAL A 870 24.58 84.46 -83.98
C VAL A 870 25.90 84.63 -84.73
N GLN A 871 26.78 83.62 -84.74
CA GLN A 871 28.05 83.68 -85.46
C GLN A 871 27.84 83.90 -86.96
N LYS A 872 26.85 83.21 -87.54
CA LYS A 872 26.47 83.37 -88.95
C LYS A 872 25.95 84.78 -89.23
N LEU A 873 25.10 85.32 -88.36
CA LEU A 873 24.63 86.71 -88.47
C LEU A 873 25.79 87.70 -88.31
N MET A 874 26.78 87.41 -87.47
CA MET A 874 27.95 88.26 -87.27
C MET A 874 28.85 88.28 -88.50
N GLU A 875 29.10 87.13 -89.13
CA GLU A 875 29.80 87.04 -90.42
C GLU A 875 29.06 87.79 -91.54
N GLU A 876 27.74 87.66 -91.59
CA GLU A 876 26.89 88.39 -92.53
C GLU A 876 26.96 89.91 -92.29
N ASN A 877 26.95 90.34 -91.03
CA ASN A 877 27.06 91.75 -90.67
C ASN A 877 28.45 92.32 -91.01
N VAL A 878 29.54 91.57 -90.76
CA VAL A 878 30.90 91.96 -91.20
C VAL A 878 30.97 92.10 -92.72
N ARG A 879 30.35 91.17 -93.47
CA ARG A 879 30.27 91.25 -94.94
C ARG A 879 29.49 92.47 -95.40
N LEU A 880 28.39 92.80 -94.72
CA LEU A 880 27.58 93.98 -95.02
C LEU A 880 28.34 95.27 -94.70
N SER A 881 29.05 95.36 -93.58
CA SER A 881 29.92 96.50 -93.25
C SER A 881 31.03 96.68 -94.27
N ALA A 882 31.71 95.61 -94.71
CA ALA A 882 32.73 95.71 -95.76
C ALA A 882 32.15 96.19 -97.11
N LEU A 883 30.91 95.81 -97.42
CA LEU A 883 30.17 96.33 -98.58
C LEU A 883 29.84 97.82 -98.41
N LEU A 884 29.45 98.23 -97.21
CA LEU A 884 29.18 99.62 -96.85
C LEU A 884 30.43 100.47 -96.98
N ASP A 885 31.56 100.06 -96.39
CA ASP A 885 32.86 100.75 -96.49
C ASP A 885 33.30 100.88 -97.95
N LYS A 886 33.11 99.82 -98.76
CA LYS A 886 33.40 99.87 -100.20
C LYS A 886 32.50 100.89 -100.91
N LYS A 887 31.23 101.01 -100.52
CA LYS A 887 30.29 101.99 -101.08
C LYS A 887 30.60 103.42 -100.61
N GLU A 888 30.99 103.61 -99.36
CA GLU A 888 31.46 104.89 -98.82
C GLU A 888 32.76 105.33 -99.51
N ALA A 889 33.71 104.42 -99.72
CA ALA A 889 34.92 104.70 -100.48
C ALA A 889 34.61 105.05 -101.95
N GLN A 890 33.65 104.37 -102.58
CA GLN A 890 33.16 104.75 -103.91
C GLN A 890 32.51 106.14 -103.92
N LEU A 891 31.72 106.47 -102.90
CA LEU A 891 31.10 107.79 -102.73
C LEU A 891 32.13 108.89 -102.50
N LEU A 892 33.15 108.65 -101.67
CA LEU A 892 34.25 109.59 -101.43
C LEU A 892 35.10 109.79 -102.68
N ALA A 893 35.43 108.72 -103.42
CA ALA A 893 36.12 108.82 -104.69
C ALA A 893 35.31 109.59 -105.73
N MET A 894 34.00 109.37 -105.78
CA MET A 894 33.08 110.12 -106.65
C MET A 894 32.97 111.59 -106.21
N ASN A 895 32.95 111.89 -104.91
CA ASN A 895 32.95 113.25 -104.36
C ASN A 895 34.25 114.00 -104.68
N GLU A 896 35.41 113.35 -104.57
CA GLU A 896 36.69 113.93 -104.98
C GLU A 896 36.79 114.07 -106.52
N GLN A 897 36.20 113.16 -107.30
CA GLN A 897 36.03 113.36 -108.75
C GLN A 897 35.12 114.55 -109.07
N TYR A 898 34.03 114.76 -108.31
CA TYR A 898 33.18 115.94 -108.45
C TYR A 898 33.90 117.24 -108.05
N LYS A 899 34.75 117.22 -107.01
CA LYS A 899 35.60 118.37 -106.65
C LYS A 899 36.69 118.66 -107.69
N LEU A 900 37.32 117.63 -108.24
CA LEU A 900 38.30 117.79 -109.34
C LEU A 900 37.64 118.26 -110.63
N MET A 901 36.43 117.79 -110.95
CA MET A 901 35.63 118.33 -112.05
C MET A 901 35.23 119.80 -111.79
N ALA A 902 34.81 120.15 -110.58
CA ALA A 902 34.49 121.54 -110.21
C ALA A 902 35.72 122.49 -110.23
N LEU A 903 36.94 121.96 -110.10
CA LEU A 903 38.18 122.74 -110.21
C LEU A 903 38.77 122.78 -111.63
N SER A 904 38.29 121.93 -112.56
CA SER A 904 38.80 121.83 -113.93
C SER A 904 37.81 122.32 -115.02
N SER A 905 36.66 122.89 -114.63
CA SER A 905 35.62 123.33 -115.57
C SER A 905 35.04 124.75 -115.33
N SER A 906 35.87 125.74 -114.94
CA SER A 906 35.56 127.19 -115.12
C SER A 906 36.71 128.10 -114.62
N ASN A 907 37.97 127.94 -115.05
CA ASN A 907 38.43 128.57 -116.28
C ASN A 907 37.85 127.93 -117.54
N ILE A 908 37.10 128.77 -118.28
CA ILE A 908 36.25 128.54 -119.46
C ILE A 908 34.78 128.35 -119.12
#